data_AF-A0A328C1E2-F1
#
_entry.id   AF-A0A328C1E2-F1
#
_cell.length_a   1.000
_cell.length_b   1.000
_cell.length_c   1.000
_cell.angle_alpha   90.00
_cell.angle_beta   90.00
_cell.angle_gamma   90.00
#
_symmetry.space_group_name_H-M   'P 1'
#
loop_
_entity.id
_entity.type
_entity.pdbx_description
1 polymer ?
#
loop_
_entity_poly.entity_id
_entity_poly.type
_entity_poly.pdbx_seq_one_letter_code
_entity_poly.pdbx_strand_id
1 'polypeptide(L)'
;MRSQRLSLFGALLVALLSLTACSEPAGPADTPDAGGEDADGGEQDTDTGPQSCQFQSECAHGTYCDTEAGHCVPSPSCGTRQQWAVCVDAFKEIDEDLARRVTCIDRSCVVHCALDTHCPEGNVCTNNGECLPFGGELTGEHPGGDEAAPLQAGVSNVLMNFPIGLSMGGYGSRAAFNAGRYVESIKPSRGQMHGLYARGLALDDGTRQLILLRLPIIFPSGALHEAVARRLQEETGRDWRSSLVISGTHTHSGPGRHWHLPAGDEAALPLGALGTDEFHQQVFDWLTDSVSEAALAALDDLAPARMGWEVVESFDVDDVISSDRWGATPAFDDNRVLMLRVDDLEGNPRGVLLSFGTHGTHNSGDYLTGDAPLGIERGLEQALGQEYDRFVPVMYFNQNGGTMSPRGDSFGHRGPQIFERLGAHIVDRVFEPLTQMETTTEWNFKGHTQRFSIQYDDLNYAPGEFSQDGISTIDDTFYMGGFQCALPEDNDPTTHAVPGEFGCQGIHQIAFHRPVTLFGKSQLTALQLNDLTIVTMPGELAMELGWDIQRALRDAWDIDPFKSFTWGYAQDHLLYLTPTNVRGEKPPFPGHSLEGDLDDYPDYTFSYLQGGYEAQMGPWGFRFGDYLVERAVEAVGIMRGEEVSVAVPTPLPDEFKPTGQPDFPIDPSDPQDVGTILNQPPTQVERRQAIDITWRGGDPGAEMPQAPRIILERADENDAFAPVIRPSRAVYDNREPVFMTRVRNGDDGAWEWGAYWEETHDFEPGTYRFRIEGHYLHPDTGERTPYSSTTDTFELVPSTALNIDQVQMLDGTTMEVRLSYPSADRLLTNGPTNDIAALQGSYRMHHPAVATGLPIPLEEHFDQLSGQVTQNGNTRTVSIDSVETTLETVEGRSDVPVTRAQLRITPPITDGDVELDLSVTDAFGNSGQLQTTQTVDVP
;
A
#
# COMPACT_ATOMS: atom_id res chain seq x y z
N MET A 1 31.40 -24.84 16.25
CA MET A 1 31.89 -24.26 14.97
C MET A 1 31.71 -25.15 13.72
N ARG A 2 30.73 -26.08 13.68
CA ARG A 2 30.32 -26.75 12.41
C ARG A 2 28.81 -27.00 12.28
N SER A 3 28.00 -26.55 13.24
CA SER A 3 26.53 -26.73 13.23
C SER A 3 25.71 -25.45 13.07
N GLN A 4 26.33 -24.26 13.02
CA GLN A 4 25.65 -22.98 12.81
C GLN A 4 25.58 -22.53 11.33
N ARG A 5 26.28 -23.21 10.42
CA ARG A 5 26.17 -22.95 8.97
C ARG A 5 25.00 -23.65 8.28
N LEU A 6 24.24 -24.50 9.00
CA LEU A 6 23.11 -25.25 8.43
C LEU A 6 21.72 -24.66 8.72
N SER A 7 21.56 -23.72 9.66
CA SER A 7 20.26 -23.06 9.87
C SER A 7 20.05 -21.82 8.99
N LEU A 8 21.13 -21.11 8.61
CA LEU A 8 21.06 -19.95 7.70
C LEU A 8 20.74 -20.32 6.25
N PHE A 9 21.13 -21.50 5.79
CA PHE A 9 20.74 -21.99 4.45
C PHE A 9 19.27 -22.43 4.40
N GLY A 10 18.61 -22.70 5.55
CA GLY A 10 17.26 -23.25 5.60
C GLY A 10 16.16 -22.28 5.18
N ALA A 11 16.26 -20.99 5.56
CA ALA A 11 15.27 -19.98 5.18
C ALA A 11 15.38 -19.58 3.70
N LEU A 12 16.61 -19.55 3.16
CA LEU A 12 16.84 -19.34 1.72
C LEU A 12 16.50 -20.60 0.88
N LEU A 13 16.67 -21.82 1.43
CA LEU A 13 16.31 -23.07 0.75
C LEU A 13 14.81 -23.28 0.59
N VAL A 14 13.96 -22.70 1.44
CA VAL A 14 12.50 -22.78 1.27
C VAL A 14 12.04 -21.96 0.04
N ALA A 15 12.85 -21.00 -0.42
CA ALA A 15 12.65 -20.31 -1.70
C ALA A 15 13.41 -20.97 -2.88
N LEU A 16 14.48 -21.74 -2.64
CA LEU A 16 15.40 -22.23 -3.70
C LEU A 16 15.38 -23.74 -3.99
N LEU A 17 14.63 -24.56 -3.24
CA LEU A 17 14.51 -26.01 -3.52
C LEU A 17 13.20 -26.38 -4.24
N SER A 18 13.06 -25.94 -5.48
CA SER A 18 12.30 -26.65 -6.50
C SER A 18 12.87 -26.40 -7.89
N LEU A 19 14.14 -26.77 -8.09
CA LEU A 19 14.81 -26.77 -9.39
C LEU A 19 15.59 -28.06 -9.59
N THR A 20 14.96 -29.06 -10.20
CA THR A 20 15.63 -29.93 -11.17
C THR A 20 14.65 -30.38 -12.25
N ALA A 21 15.12 -30.26 -13.49
CA ALA A 21 14.72 -30.92 -14.73
C ALA A 21 14.00 -30.05 -15.77
N CYS A 22 14.73 -29.84 -16.88
CA CYS A 22 14.34 -29.85 -18.30
C CYS A 22 15.05 -28.70 -19.03
N SER A 23 16.25 -28.96 -19.57
CA SER A 23 16.53 -29.46 -20.94
C SER A 23 16.65 -28.32 -21.96
N GLU A 24 17.88 -28.09 -22.42
CA GLU A 24 18.24 -27.21 -23.53
C GLU A 24 17.45 -27.53 -24.81
N PRO A 25 17.05 -26.53 -25.61
CA PRO A 25 16.86 -26.72 -27.04
C PRO A 25 18.09 -26.24 -27.81
N ALA A 26 18.55 -27.11 -28.70
CA ALA A 26 19.60 -26.90 -29.68
C ALA A 26 19.30 -25.72 -30.62
N GLY A 27 20.34 -24.94 -30.93
CA GLY A 27 20.29 -23.95 -32.01
C GLY A 27 20.29 -24.56 -33.41
N PRO A 28 20.17 -23.71 -34.44
CA PRO A 28 20.88 -23.93 -35.69
C PRO A 28 21.62 -22.68 -36.22
N ALA A 29 22.92 -22.89 -36.46
CA ALA A 29 23.72 -22.67 -37.67
C ALA A 29 23.63 -21.39 -38.55
N ASP A 30 24.84 -20.83 -38.80
CA ASP A 30 25.44 -20.39 -40.08
C ASP A 30 24.69 -19.32 -40.90
N THR A 31 25.22 -18.13 -41.24
CA THR A 31 26.50 -17.71 -41.88
C THR A 31 26.31 -16.24 -42.39
N PRO A 32 27.27 -15.53 -43.03
CA PRO A 32 28.74 -15.66 -43.07
C PRO A 32 29.50 -14.35 -42.75
N ASP A 33 30.82 -14.51 -42.56
CA ASP A 33 31.86 -13.49 -42.62
C ASP A 33 31.67 -12.43 -43.73
N ALA A 34 31.84 -11.16 -43.35
CA ALA A 34 32.17 -10.07 -44.27
C ALA A 34 33.48 -9.42 -43.84
N GLY A 35 34.53 -9.83 -44.56
CA GLY A 35 35.73 -9.09 -44.96
C GLY A 35 36.22 -7.94 -44.08
N GLY A 36 37.40 -8.15 -43.48
CA GLY A 36 38.27 -7.07 -43.07
C GLY A 36 38.73 -6.24 -44.27
N GLU A 37 38.66 -4.92 -44.13
CA GLU A 37 39.52 -3.98 -44.81
C GLU A 37 40.36 -3.29 -43.74
N ASP A 38 41.67 -3.56 -43.81
CA ASP A 38 42.71 -2.88 -43.06
C ASP A 38 42.66 -1.37 -43.38
N ALA A 39 42.40 -0.55 -42.36
CA ALA A 39 42.71 0.86 -42.39
C ALA A 39 43.82 1.13 -41.37
N ASP A 40 45.06 1.16 -41.87
CA ASP A 40 46.21 1.77 -41.22
C ASP A 40 45.87 3.22 -40.84
N GLY A 41 45.49 3.43 -39.57
CA GLY A 41 45.35 4.73 -38.95
C GLY A 41 46.46 4.89 -37.92
N GLY A 42 47.52 5.60 -38.30
CA GLY A 42 48.74 5.76 -37.49
C GLY A 42 48.46 6.29 -36.08
N GLU A 43 49.07 5.61 -35.10
CA GLU A 43 49.30 6.12 -33.75
C GLU A 43 50.07 7.44 -33.86
N GLN A 44 49.37 8.56 -33.66
CA GLN A 44 49.98 9.74 -33.07
C GLN A 44 49.88 9.58 -31.56
N ASP A 45 50.96 9.04 -30.99
CA ASP A 45 51.25 9.07 -29.56
C ASP A 45 51.53 10.54 -29.17
N THR A 46 50.46 11.29 -28.92
CA THR A 46 50.56 12.53 -28.16
C THR A 46 50.48 12.15 -26.68
N ASP A 47 51.65 12.01 -26.07
CA ASP A 47 51.86 12.05 -24.62
C ASP A 47 51.35 13.42 -24.10
N THR A 48 50.03 13.54 -23.97
CA THR A 48 49.40 14.50 -23.09
C THR A 48 49.65 13.94 -21.70
N GLY A 49 50.48 14.61 -20.90
CA GLY A 49 50.83 14.18 -19.55
C GLY A 49 49.62 13.80 -18.68
N PRO A 50 49.85 13.26 -17.46
CA PRO A 50 48.79 12.62 -16.69
C PRO A 50 47.57 13.54 -16.53
N GLN A 51 46.40 13.00 -16.87
CA GLN A 51 45.14 13.73 -16.85
C GLN A 51 44.93 14.32 -15.45
N SER A 52 44.84 15.65 -15.35
CA SER A 52 44.56 16.30 -14.06
C SER A 52 43.18 15.90 -13.55
N CYS A 53 43.05 15.72 -12.25
CA CYS A 53 41.77 15.43 -11.61
C CYS A 53 41.69 16.06 -10.22
N GLN A 54 40.46 16.33 -9.80
CA GLN A 54 40.04 16.64 -8.45
C GLN A 54 39.05 15.60 -7.95
N PHE A 55 38.25 15.00 -8.85
CA PHE A 55 37.23 14.01 -8.53
C PHE A 55 37.45 12.71 -9.31
N GLN A 56 36.99 11.60 -8.73
CA GLN A 56 37.11 10.29 -9.38
C GLN A 56 36.37 10.23 -10.72
N SER A 57 35.24 10.92 -10.85
CA SER A 57 34.43 10.94 -12.07
C SER A 57 35.15 11.56 -13.28
N GLU A 58 36.25 12.27 -13.04
CA GLU A 58 37.06 12.86 -14.11
C GLU A 58 38.03 11.84 -14.70
N CYS A 59 38.38 10.78 -13.97
CA CYS A 59 39.34 9.79 -14.41
C CYS A 59 38.72 8.71 -15.30
N ALA A 60 39.49 8.26 -16.30
CA ALA A 60 39.09 7.17 -17.19
C ALA A 60 39.00 5.84 -16.43
N HIS A 61 38.18 4.92 -16.95
CA HIS A 61 38.09 3.56 -16.41
C HIS A 61 39.48 2.91 -16.31
N GLY A 62 39.75 2.20 -15.21
CA GLY A 62 41.07 1.62 -14.92
C GLY A 62 42.07 2.59 -14.27
N THR A 63 41.66 3.83 -13.99
CA THR A 63 42.45 4.82 -13.24
C THR A 63 41.67 5.36 -12.04
N TYR A 64 42.36 5.90 -11.04
CA TYR A 64 41.75 6.62 -9.93
C TYR A 64 42.38 8.00 -9.77
N CYS A 65 41.62 8.92 -9.17
CA CYS A 65 42.12 10.25 -8.86
C CYS A 65 42.96 10.21 -7.57
N ASP A 66 44.27 10.35 -7.69
CA ASP A 66 45.14 10.66 -6.55
C ASP A 66 44.97 12.16 -6.24
N THR A 67 44.14 12.46 -5.24
CA THR A 67 43.78 13.83 -4.89
C THR A 67 44.94 14.62 -4.28
N GLU A 68 45.94 13.94 -3.70
CA GLU A 68 47.17 14.58 -3.24
C GLU A 68 48.07 14.97 -4.42
N ALA A 69 48.15 14.12 -5.44
CA ALA A 69 48.97 14.35 -6.62
C ALA A 69 48.25 15.17 -7.71
N GLY A 70 46.92 15.29 -7.65
CA GLY A 70 46.06 16.07 -8.55
C GLY A 70 45.95 15.51 -9.96
N HIS A 71 46.17 14.21 -10.16
CA HIS A 71 46.10 13.57 -11.48
C HIS A 71 45.68 12.10 -11.42
N CYS A 72 45.10 11.61 -12.50
CA CYS A 72 44.65 10.23 -12.64
C CYS A 72 45.86 9.29 -12.74
N VAL A 73 45.88 8.26 -11.90
CA VAL A 73 46.92 7.23 -11.87
C VAL A 73 46.31 5.83 -12.06
N PRO A 74 47.07 4.83 -12.55
CA PRO A 74 46.56 3.48 -12.75
C PRO A 74 45.97 2.89 -11.47
N SER A 75 44.77 2.32 -11.58
CA SER A 75 44.09 1.67 -10.47
C SER A 75 44.58 0.23 -10.27
N PRO A 76 44.60 -0.28 -9.02
CA PRO A 76 44.86 -1.70 -8.76
C PRO A 76 43.97 -2.62 -9.61
N SER A 77 44.57 -3.72 -10.08
CA SER A 77 43.83 -4.75 -10.82
C SER A 77 43.08 -5.68 -9.86
N CYS A 78 41.92 -6.15 -10.28
CA CYS A 78 41.10 -7.12 -9.55
C CYS A 78 40.62 -8.25 -10.48
N GLY A 79 39.90 -9.22 -9.91
CA GLY A 79 39.36 -10.35 -10.65
C GLY A 79 37.94 -10.11 -11.15
N THR A 80 36.98 -10.91 -10.69
CA THR A 80 35.55 -10.67 -10.96
C THR A 80 34.96 -9.70 -9.95
N ARG A 81 33.75 -9.17 -10.22
CA ARG A 81 33.03 -8.26 -9.32
C ARG A 81 32.87 -8.81 -7.90
N GLN A 82 32.69 -10.14 -7.75
CA GLN A 82 32.62 -10.81 -6.44
C GLN A 82 33.93 -10.77 -5.65
N GLN A 83 35.05 -10.44 -6.28
CA GLN A 83 36.38 -10.34 -5.66
C GLN A 83 36.72 -8.88 -5.27
N TRP A 84 35.70 -8.07 -4.97
CA TRP A 84 35.84 -6.67 -4.57
C TRP A 84 36.73 -6.46 -3.34
N ALA A 85 36.85 -7.43 -2.43
CA ALA A 85 37.70 -7.31 -1.23
C ALA A 85 39.17 -7.04 -1.55
N VAL A 86 39.65 -7.52 -2.71
CA VAL A 86 41.02 -7.22 -3.20
C VAL A 86 41.20 -5.72 -3.43
N CYS A 87 40.15 -5.03 -3.87
CA CYS A 87 40.18 -3.58 -4.05
C CYS A 87 40.17 -2.85 -2.71
N VAL A 88 39.38 -3.32 -1.74
CA VAL A 88 39.38 -2.76 -0.38
C VAL A 88 40.77 -2.87 0.25
N ASP A 89 41.41 -4.05 0.18
CA ASP A 89 42.77 -4.26 0.69
C ASP A 89 43.79 -3.34 0.00
N ALA A 90 43.72 -3.21 -1.33
CA ALA A 90 44.63 -2.38 -2.09
C ALA A 90 44.48 -0.90 -1.75
N PHE A 91 43.23 -0.40 -1.65
CA PHE A 91 42.99 1.00 -1.32
C PHE A 91 43.19 1.30 0.17
N LYS A 92 43.06 0.33 1.08
CA LYS A 92 43.37 0.54 2.51
C LYS A 92 44.81 1.00 2.73
N GLU A 93 45.74 0.58 1.87
CA GLU A 93 47.14 1.03 1.92
C GLU A 93 47.37 2.41 1.25
N ILE A 94 46.42 2.87 0.44
CA ILE A 94 46.50 4.12 -0.34
C ILE A 94 45.74 5.24 0.37
N ASP A 95 44.44 5.05 0.58
CA ASP A 95 43.51 5.99 1.17
C ASP A 95 42.30 5.21 1.74
N GLU A 96 42.08 5.31 3.06
CA GLU A 96 41.01 4.60 3.75
C GLU A 96 39.61 5.07 3.35
N ASP A 97 39.41 6.34 2.98
CA ASP A 97 38.11 6.82 2.50
C ASP A 97 37.75 6.19 1.15
N LEU A 98 38.72 6.15 0.22
CA LEU A 98 38.51 5.48 -1.08
C LEU A 98 38.19 4.00 -0.90
N ALA A 99 38.86 3.33 0.04
CA ALA A 99 38.63 1.92 0.35
C ALA A 99 37.21 1.63 0.86
N ARG A 100 36.49 2.60 1.44
CA ARG A 100 35.08 2.46 1.86
C ARG A 100 34.09 2.42 0.70
N ARG A 101 34.51 2.79 -0.51
CA ARG A 101 33.62 2.99 -1.67
C ARG A 101 34.24 2.51 -2.98
N VAL A 102 34.94 1.38 -2.93
CA VAL A 102 35.57 0.76 -4.10
C VAL A 102 34.93 -0.59 -4.43
N THR A 103 34.77 -0.89 -5.72
CA THR A 103 34.37 -2.23 -6.20
C THR A 103 35.27 -2.69 -7.35
N CYS A 104 35.11 -3.94 -7.77
CA CYS A 104 35.78 -4.50 -8.93
C CYS A 104 34.87 -4.46 -10.17
N ILE A 105 35.25 -3.71 -11.20
CA ILE A 105 34.55 -3.62 -12.49
C ILE A 105 35.56 -3.88 -13.60
N ASP A 106 35.24 -4.79 -14.52
CA ASP A 106 36.08 -5.10 -15.69
C ASP A 106 37.56 -5.37 -15.37
N ARG A 107 37.83 -6.02 -14.23
CA ARG A 107 39.16 -6.35 -13.70
C ARG A 107 40.01 -5.16 -13.22
N SER A 108 39.38 -4.02 -13.00
CA SER A 108 39.98 -2.85 -12.36
C SER A 108 39.19 -2.43 -11.13
N CYS A 109 39.91 -1.96 -10.10
CA CYS A 109 39.26 -1.36 -8.95
C CYS A 109 38.71 0.01 -9.32
N VAL A 110 37.43 0.24 -9.06
CA VAL A 110 36.73 1.48 -9.39
C VAL A 110 36.21 2.10 -8.11
N VAL A 111 36.60 3.35 -7.89
CA VAL A 111 36.13 4.16 -6.77
C VAL A 111 34.78 4.79 -7.17
N HIS A 112 33.84 4.78 -6.24
CA HIS A 112 32.49 5.29 -6.38
C HIS A 112 32.26 6.51 -5.49
N CYS A 113 31.28 7.33 -5.83
CA CYS A 113 30.78 8.34 -4.90
C CYS A 113 29.87 7.66 -3.85
N ALA A 114 29.85 8.18 -2.62
CA ALA A 114 28.84 7.83 -1.61
C ALA A 114 27.99 9.04 -1.18
N LEU A 115 28.42 10.24 -1.56
CA LEU A 115 27.89 11.54 -1.20
C LEU A 115 28.09 12.47 -2.38
N ASP A 116 27.28 13.52 -2.49
CA ASP A 116 27.40 14.53 -3.54
C ASP A 116 28.74 15.29 -3.47
N THR A 117 29.32 15.42 -2.27
CA THR A 117 30.64 16.04 -2.07
C THR A 117 31.80 15.27 -2.69
N HIS A 118 31.58 13.99 -3.07
CA HIS A 118 32.54 13.20 -3.84
C HIS A 118 32.46 13.47 -5.35
N CYS A 119 31.53 14.32 -5.77
CA CYS A 119 31.28 14.67 -7.16
C CYS A 119 31.65 16.14 -7.43
N PRO A 120 31.91 16.50 -8.71
CA PRO A 120 32.04 17.89 -9.12
C PRO A 120 30.84 18.74 -8.68
N GLU A 121 31.07 20.04 -8.46
CA GLU A 121 29.99 20.97 -8.11
C GLU A 121 28.84 20.92 -9.13
N GLY A 122 27.60 20.84 -8.65
CA GLY A 122 26.41 20.69 -9.49
C GLY A 122 26.10 19.25 -9.90
N ASN A 123 26.90 18.26 -9.49
CA ASN A 123 26.60 16.85 -9.70
C ASN A 123 26.02 16.20 -8.44
N VAL A 124 25.12 15.25 -8.66
CA VAL A 124 24.53 14.38 -7.65
C VAL A 124 25.17 12.99 -7.71
N CYS A 125 25.38 12.38 -6.55
CA CYS A 125 25.79 11.00 -6.43
C CYS A 125 24.58 10.06 -6.52
N THR A 126 24.56 9.21 -7.54
CA THR A 126 23.42 8.34 -7.89
C THR A 126 23.87 7.05 -8.59
N ASN A 127 22.99 6.32 -9.29
CA ASN A 127 23.20 5.03 -9.97
C ASN A 127 23.91 4.00 -9.09
N ASN A 128 23.71 4.09 -7.78
CA ASN A 128 24.49 3.34 -6.80
C ASN A 128 26.00 3.61 -6.96
N GLY A 129 26.43 4.87 -6.88
CA GLY A 129 27.83 5.26 -6.78
C GLY A 129 28.50 5.92 -7.99
N GLU A 130 27.73 6.54 -8.89
CA GLU A 130 28.21 7.35 -10.02
C GLU A 130 27.79 8.82 -9.87
N CYS A 131 28.66 9.73 -10.30
CA CYS A 131 28.34 11.16 -10.33
C CYS A 131 27.64 11.53 -11.64
N LEU A 132 26.46 12.13 -11.54
CA LEU A 132 25.74 12.69 -12.70
C LEU A 132 25.51 14.19 -12.51
N PRO A 133 25.51 15.00 -13.58
CA PRO A 133 24.99 16.36 -13.50
C PRO A 133 23.56 16.37 -12.96
N PHE A 134 23.29 17.16 -11.93
CA PHE A 134 21.92 17.36 -11.45
C PHE A 134 21.18 18.24 -12.47
N GLY A 135 20.07 17.73 -13.00
CA GLY A 135 19.34 18.39 -14.08
C GLY A 135 18.31 19.43 -13.63
N GLY A 136 18.06 19.55 -12.32
CA GLY A 136 17.02 20.42 -11.76
C GLY A 136 17.52 21.83 -11.40
N GLU A 137 16.59 22.76 -11.23
CA GLU A 137 16.86 24.12 -10.73
C GLU A 137 16.34 24.26 -9.29
N LEU A 138 17.23 24.53 -8.34
CA LEU A 138 16.86 24.80 -6.95
C LEU A 138 16.80 26.31 -6.75
N THR A 139 15.59 26.86 -6.65
CA THR A 139 15.42 28.31 -6.46
C THR A 139 15.53 28.71 -4.99
N GLY A 140 15.18 27.80 -4.08
CA GLY A 140 15.02 28.08 -2.65
C GLY A 140 13.76 28.90 -2.32
N GLU A 141 12.95 29.24 -3.32
CA GLU A 141 11.69 29.95 -3.17
C GLU A 141 10.54 28.95 -3.17
N HIS A 142 9.64 29.05 -2.21
CA HIS A 142 8.42 28.25 -2.21
C HIS A 142 7.34 28.94 -3.07
N PRO A 143 6.38 28.19 -3.62
CA PRO A 143 5.21 28.76 -4.27
C PRO A 143 4.39 29.57 -3.25
N GLY A 144 3.88 30.72 -3.67
CA GLY A 144 3.16 31.69 -2.83
C GLY A 144 3.45 33.14 -3.25
N GLY A 145 2.70 34.09 -2.73
CA GLY A 145 2.92 35.53 -2.89
C GLY A 145 3.47 36.19 -1.63
N ASP A 146 3.48 37.52 -1.61
CA ASP A 146 4.01 38.31 -0.48
C ASP A 146 2.95 38.66 0.57
N GLU A 147 1.66 38.44 0.28
CA GLU A 147 0.54 38.86 1.12
C GLU A 147 -0.43 37.72 1.39
N ALA A 148 -0.90 37.65 2.64
CA ALA A 148 -1.91 36.68 3.04
C ALA A 148 -3.27 36.96 2.37
N ALA A 149 -3.97 35.89 2.02
CA ALA A 149 -5.27 35.90 1.39
C ALA A 149 -6.18 34.83 2.03
N PRO A 150 -7.52 34.95 1.88
CA PRO A 150 -8.42 33.88 2.28
C PRO A 150 -8.07 32.57 1.57
N LEU A 151 -8.15 31.46 2.33
CA LEU A 151 -7.80 30.12 1.87
C LEU A 151 -8.44 29.78 0.52
N GLN A 152 -7.62 29.28 -0.39
CA GLN A 152 -8.05 28.49 -1.51
C GLN A 152 -7.62 27.03 -1.32
N ALA A 153 -8.46 26.12 -1.78
CA ALA A 153 -8.13 24.70 -1.81
C ALA A 153 -8.66 24.05 -3.09
N GLY A 154 -7.92 23.08 -3.59
CA GLY A 154 -8.28 22.25 -4.74
C GLY A 154 -8.04 20.78 -4.44
N VAL A 155 -8.91 19.92 -4.95
CA VAL A 155 -8.96 18.50 -4.60
C VAL A 155 -8.97 17.66 -5.88
N SER A 156 -8.12 16.65 -5.95
CA SER A 156 -8.04 15.74 -7.09
C SER A 156 -8.22 14.27 -6.70
N ASN A 157 -8.76 13.48 -7.63
CA ASN A 157 -8.94 12.04 -7.52
C ASN A 157 -8.68 11.41 -8.90
N VAL A 158 -7.40 11.17 -9.21
CA VAL A 158 -6.93 10.73 -10.53
C VAL A 158 -6.68 9.23 -10.51
N LEU A 159 -7.30 8.52 -11.47
CA LEU A 159 -7.10 7.08 -11.62
C LEU A 159 -5.67 6.81 -12.11
N MET A 160 -4.89 6.03 -11.37
CA MET A 160 -3.51 5.74 -11.73
C MET A 160 -3.42 4.87 -12.99
N ASN A 161 -2.41 5.14 -13.82
CA ASN A 161 -2.16 4.44 -15.06
C ASN A 161 -1.15 3.30 -14.85
N PHE A 162 -1.57 2.05 -15.02
CA PHE A 162 -0.71 0.85 -15.05
C PHE A 162 -1.53 -0.34 -15.56
N PRO A 163 -0.92 -1.41 -16.07
CA PRO A 163 -1.65 -2.58 -16.56
C PRO A 163 -1.94 -3.59 -15.44
N ILE A 164 -3.04 -4.33 -15.57
CA ILE A 164 -3.19 -5.59 -14.82
C ILE A 164 -2.10 -6.57 -15.28
N GLY A 165 -1.50 -7.30 -14.35
CA GLY A 165 -0.32 -8.13 -14.61
C GLY A 165 0.97 -7.54 -14.07
N LEU A 166 1.00 -6.25 -13.71
CA LEU A 166 2.09 -5.66 -12.93
C LEU A 166 2.15 -6.31 -11.55
N SER A 167 3.34 -6.39 -10.97
CA SER A 167 3.54 -6.92 -9.62
C SER A 167 2.99 -5.98 -8.55
N MET A 168 2.71 -6.56 -7.38
CA MET A 168 2.25 -5.81 -6.21
C MET A 168 3.35 -5.69 -5.17
N GLY A 169 3.66 -4.45 -4.77
CA GLY A 169 4.71 -4.15 -3.79
C GLY A 169 4.41 -4.64 -2.38
N GLY A 170 5.43 -4.94 -1.58
CA GLY A 170 5.34 -5.26 -0.14
C GLY A 170 5.77 -6.69 0.23
N TYR A 171 5.08 -7.72 -0.28
CA TYR A 171 5.33 -9.10 0.17
C TYR A 171 6.43 -9.83 -0.61
N GLY A 172 7.59 -10.05 0.03
CA GLY A 172 8.62 -10.96 -0.49
C GLY A 172 8.18 -12.43 -0.64
N SER A 173 7.13 -12.85 0.08
CA SER A 173 6.51 -14.18 -0.08
C SER A 173 5.87 -14.41 -1.45
N ARG A 174 5.69 -13.34 -2.25
CA ARG A 174 5.26 -13.42 -3.65
C ARG A 174 6.41 -13.68 -4.63
N ALA A 175 7.63 -13.95 -4.18
CA ALA A 175 8.75 -14.26 -5.06
C ALA A 175 8.39 -15.34 -6.10
N ALA A 176 8.50 -14.98 -7.38
CA ALA A 176 8.20 -15.81 -8.53
C ALA A 176 8.95 -15.26 -9.74
N PHE A 177 10.10 -15.87 -10.04
CA PHE A 177 11.01 -15.38 -11.07
C PHE A 177 10.46 -15.60 -12.49
N ASN A 178 10.45 -14.53 -13.30
CA ASN A 178 10.00 -14.48 -14.68
C ASN A 178 8.60 -15.05 -14.90
N ALA A 179 7.68 -14.74 -13.99
CA ALA A 179 6.34 -15.32 -13.93
C ALA A 179 5.25 -14.54 -14.71
N GLY A 180 5.63 -13.53 -15.50
CA GLY A 180 4.71 -12.73 -16.31
C GLY A 180 5.43 -11.66 -17.14
N ARG A 181 4.69 -10.95 -18.01
CA ARG A 181 5.26 -9.92 -18.88
C ARG A 181 5.77 -8.70 -18.11
N TYR A 182 4.99 -8.25 -17.14
CA TYR A 182 5.26 -7.02 -16.40
C TYR A 182 6.02 -7.27 -15.10
N VAL A 183 6.57 -8.46 -14.87
CA VAL A 183 7.23 -8.85 -13.61
C VAL A 183 8.53 -9.60 -13.84
N GLU A 184 9.48 -9.48 -12.91
CA GLU A 184 10.76 -10.20 -12.96
C GLU A 184 10.96 -11.13 -11.75
N SER A 185 10.78 -10.62 -10.52
CA SER A 185 11.15 -11.31 -9.28
C SER A 185 9.95 -11.75 -8.43
N ILE A 186 8.76 -11.16 -8.61
CA ILE A 186 7.54 -11.51 -7.84
C ILE A 186 6.31 -11.75 -8.74
N LYS A 187 5.27 -12.39 -8.19
CA LYS A 187 4.06 -12.78 -8.94
C LYS A 187 3.34 -11.57 -9.57
N PRO A 188 2.76 -11.74 -10.76
CA PRO A 188 1.91 -10.73 -11.38
C PRO A 188 0.54 -10.65 -10.71
N SER A 189 -0.06 -9.46 -10.70
CA SER A 189 -1.49 -9.32 -10.40
C SER A 189 -2.35 -10.05 -11.45
N ARG A 190 -3.51 -10.55 -11.02
CA ARG A 190 -4.51 -11.26 -11.83
C ARG A 190 -5.76 -10.43 -12.06
N GLY A 191 -5.90 -9.32 -11.35
CA GLY A 191 -7.08 -8.47 -11.38
C GLY A 191 -6.99 -7.34 -10.38
N GLN A 192 -8.11 -6.66 -10.19
CA GLN A 192 -8.30 -5.58 -9.22
C GLN A 192 -9.61 -5.75 -8.46
N MET A 193 -9.64 -5.31 -7.21
CA MET A 193 -10.86 -5.24 -6.39
C MET A 193 -11.62 -3.92 -6.54
N HIS A 194 -10.94 -2.88 -7.04
CA HIS A 194 -11.47 -1.53 -7.27
C HIS A 194 -10.37 -0.69 -7.95
N GLY A 195 -10.66 0.56 -8.28
CA GLY A 195 -9.69 1.48 -8.87
C GLY A 195 -8.71 2.00 -7.84
N LEU A 196 -7.43 2.10 -8.22
CA LEU A 196 -6.40 2.76 -7.44
C LEU A 196 -6.20 4.21 -7.91
N TYR A 197 -6.34 5.16 -7.00
CA TYR A 197 -6.34 6.59 -7.29
C TYR A 197 -5.22 7.34 -6.58
N ALA A 198 -4.47 8.15 -7.32
CA ALA A 198 -3.64 9.21 -6.77
C ALA A 198 -4.57 10.38 -6.40
N ARG A 199 -4.50 10.81 -5.14
CA ARG A 199 -5.38 11.86 -4.61
C ARG A 199 -4.54 13.03 -4.14
N GLY A 200 -4.98 14.24 -4.45
CA GLY A 200 -4.24 15.45 -4.14
C GLY A 200 -5.09 16.49 -3.42
N LEU A 201 -4.44 17.21 -2.50
CA LEU A 201 -4.95 18.41 -1.86
C LEU A 201 -3.96 19.55 -2.10
N ALA A 202 -4.35 20.54 -2.90
CA ALA A 202 -3.64 21.79 -3.03
C ALA A 202 -4.23 22.82 -2.07
N LEU A 203 -3.38 23.54 -1.34
CA LEU A 203 -3.74 24.54 -0.35
C LEU A 203 -2.99 25.84 -0.65
N ASP A 204 -3.64 26.98 -0.51
CA ASP A 204 -3.06 28.30 -0.75
C ASP A 204 -3.62 29.34 0.23
N ASP A 205 -2.76 29.94 1.05
CA ASP A 205 -3.11 31.05 1.97
C ASP A 205 -2.71 32.43 1.43
N GLY A 206 -2.36 32.53 0.14
CA GLY A 206 -1.81 33.72 -0.49
C GLY A 206 -0.30 33.88 -0.32
N THR A 207 0.25 33.53 0.84
CA THR A 207 1.71 33.60 1.10
C THR A 207 2.45 32.31 0.76
N ARG A 208 1.77 31.17 0.84
CA ARG A 208 2.36 29.86 0.58
C ARG A 208 1.32 28.92 -0.03
N GLN A 209 1.77 28.15 -1.03
CA GLN A 209 1.04 26.99 -1.53
C GLN A 209 1.69 25.69 -1.06
N LEU A 210 0.86 24.69 -0.76
CA LEU A 210 1.25 23.32 -0.42
C LEU A 210 0.46 22.33 -1.27
N ILE A 211 1.08 21.20 -1.61
CA ILE A 211 0.41 20.04 -2.22
C ILE A 211 0.67 18.82 -1.33
N LEU A 212 -0.41 18.16 -0.91
CA LEU A 212 -0.38 16.89 -0.21
C LEU A 212 -0.92 15.81 -1.17
N LEU A 213 -0.12 14.78 -1.46
CA LEU A 213 -0.46 13.68 -2.35
C LEU A 213 -0.51 12.36 -1.58
N ARG A 214 -1.62 11.63 -1.75
CA ARG A 214 -1.84 10.27 -1.25
C ARG A 214 -1.78 9.28 -2.39
N LEU A 215 -0.93 8.25 -2.25
CA LEU A 215 -0.73 7.20 -3.25
C LEU A 215 -1.04 5.80 -2.69
N PRO A 216 -1.85 4.99 -3.38
CA PRO A 216 -2.12 3.59 -3.01
C PRO A 216 -0.99 2.68 -3.50
N ILE A 217 0.22 2.91 -2.99
CA ILE A 217 1.44 2.14 -3.24
C ILE A 217 2.09 1.74 -1.92
N ILE A 218 3.08 0.85 -1.98
CA ILE A 218 3.82 0.40 -0.80
C ILE A 218 4.56 1.56 -0.10
N PHE A 219 5.17 2.47 -0.87
CA PHE A 219 5.79 3.69 -0.37
C PHE A 219 6.24 4.60 -1.54
N PRO A 220 6.38 5.92 -1.33
CA PRO A 220 7.08 6.82 -2.23
C PRO A 220 8.60 6.69 -2.11
N SER A 221 9.34 7.27 -3.04
CA SER A 221 10.81 7.37 -2.98
C SER A 221 11.26 8.82 -3.21
N GLY A 222 12.45 9.17 -2.73
CA GLY A 222 13.03 10.49 -2.96
C GLY A 222 13.13 10.83 -4.46
N ALA A 223 13.43 9.81 -5.29
CA ALA A 223 13.45 9.95 -6.75
C ALA A 223 12.07 10.24 -7.35
N LEU A 224 11.00 9.63 -6.84
CA LEU A 224 9.63 9.95 -7.26
C LEU A 224 9.26 11.39 -6.88
N HIS A 225 9.62 11.81 -5.67
CA HIS A 225 9.40 13.19 -5.21
C HIS A 225 10.08 14.21 -6.11
N GLU A 226 11.36 13.99 -6.42
CA GLU A 226 12.13 14.84 -7.34
C GLU A 226 11.53 14.87 -8.75
N ALA A 227 11.15 13.70 -9.30
CA ALA A 227 10.56 13.62 -10.63
C ALA A 227 9.25 14.41 -10.73
N VAL A 228 8.37 14.28 -9.74
CA VAL A 228 7.11 15.03 -9.66
C VAL A 228 7.36 16.52 -9.44
N ALA A 229 8.27 16.89 -8.53
CA ALA A 229 8.61 18.28 -8.26
C ALA A 229 9.17 18.98 -9.50
N ARG A 230 10.00 18.27 -10.29
CA ARG A 230 10.53 18.77 -11.57
C ARG A 230 9.43 18.97 -12.60
N ARG A 231 8.53 17.99 -12.75
CA ARG A 231 7.36 18.12 -13.64
C ARG A 231 6.49 19.32 -13.26
N LEU A 232 6.23 19.52 -11.97
CA LEU A 232 5.51 20.70 -11.48
C LEU A 232 6.27 21.99 -11.76
N GLN A 233 7.59 22.01 -11.58
CA GLN A 233 8.41 23.19 -11.87
C GLN A 233 8.40 23.55 -13.35
N GLU A 234 8.47 22.57 -14.25
CA GLU A 234 8.36 22.79 -15.69
C GLU A 234 7.00 23.36 -16.09
N GLU A 235 5.91 22.86 -15.50
CA GLU A 235 4.54 23.27 -15.85
C GLU A 235 4.12 24.59 -15.18
N THR A 236 4.60 24.87 -13.97
CA THR A 236 4.17 26.03 -13.17
C THR A 236 5.20 27.16 -13.11
N GLY A 237 6.46 26.88 -13.44
CA GLY A 237 7.59 27.81 -13.27
C GLY A 237 8.01 28.05 -11.82
N ARG A 238 7.58 27.22 -10.87
CA ARG A 238 7.83 27.37 -9.41
C ARG A 238 8.47 26.11 -8.84
N ASP A 239 9.35 26.25 -7.85
CA ASP A 239 9.98 25.10 -7.20
C ASP A 239 9.10 24.53 -6.09
N TRP A 240 8.64 23.28 -6.25
CA TRP A 240 7.69 22.65 -5.32
C TRP A 240 8.37 21.78 -4.25
N ARG A 241 9.70 21.62 -4.24
CA ARG A 241 10.37 20.64 -3.37
C ARG A 241 10.16 20.86 -1.87
N SER A 242 9.98 22.11 -1.45
CA SER A 242 9.65 22.46 -0.05
C SER A 242 8.15 22.60 0.22
N SER A 243 7.31 22.40 -0.80
CA SER A 243 5.85 22.57 -0.76
C SER A 243 5.08 21.32 -1.22
N LEU A 244 5.77 20.21 -1.44
CA LEU A 244 5.21 18.95 -1.90
C LEU A 244 5.42 17.87 -0.84
N VAL A 245 4.33 17.25 -0.39
CA VAL A 245 4.35 16.04 0.42
C VAL A 245 3.71 14.89 -0.34
N ILE A 246 4.43 13.79 -0.48
CA ILE A 246 3.92 12.55 -1.05
C ILE A 246 3.92 11.48 0.04
N SER A 247 2.78 10.83 0.28
CA SER A 247 2.62 9.74 1.23
C SER A 247 2.04 8.50 0.54
N GLY A 248 2.60 7.34 0.87
CA GLY A 248 2.05 6.04 0.49
C GLY A 248 1.10 5.53 1.57
N THR A 249 -0.02 4.92 1.18
CA THR A 249 -0.92 4.28 2.15
C THR A 249 -0.32 3.03 2.78
N HIS A 250 0.80 2.56 2.23
CA HIS A 250 1.43 1.29 2.56
C HIS A 250 0.52 0.09 2.29
N THR A 251 -0.22 0.13 1.18
CA THR A 251 -0.89 -1.08 0.67
C THR A 251 0.16 -2.02 0.10
N HIS A 252 0.13 -3.28 0.55
CA HIS A 252 0.90 -4.38 -0.04
C HIS A 252 0.27 -4.90 -1.34
N SER A 253 -0.70 -4.19 -1.90
CA SER A 253 -1.46 -4.62 -3.08
C SER A 253 -1.60 -3.50 -4.11
N GLY A 254 -0.73 -2.49 -4.07
CA GLY A 254 -0.56 -1.46 -5.11
C GLY A 254 0.57 -1.82 -6.10
N PRO A 255 0.73 -1.07 -7.21
CA PRO A 255 1.78 -1.33 -8.20
C PRO A 255 3.20 -1.28 -7.61
N GLY A 256 4.05 -2.25 -8.00
CA GLY A 256 5.48 -2.31 -7.67
C GLY A 256 6.40 -1.83 -8.81
N ARG A 257 7.65 -2.31 -8.83
CA ARG A 257 8.72 -2.03 -9.84
C ARG A 257 9.18 -0.58 -9.98
N HIS A 258 8.80 0.30 -9.06
CA HIS A 258 9.19 1.71 -9.08
C HIS A 258 10.38 2.05 -8.18
N TRP A 259 10.91 1.09 -7.41
CA TRP A 259 12.04 1.33 -6.51
C TRP A 259 13.38 1.04 -7.20
N HIS A 260 14.29 2.03 -7.24
CA HIS A 260 15.57 2.00 -7.96
C HIS A 260 16.65 1.10 -7.32
N LEU A 261 16.30 -0.14 -7.03
CA LEU A 261 17.26 -1.12 -6.54
C LEU A 261 18.27 -1.51 -7.64
N PRO A 262 19.52 -1.82 -7.29
CA PRO A 262 20.49 -2.44 -8.20
C PRO A 262 19.89 -3.62 -8.98
N ALA A 263 20.16 -3.66 -10.30
CA ALA A 263 19.73 -4.78 -11.13
C ALA A 263 20.42 -6.10 -10.73
N GLY A 264 19.83 -7.23 -11.13
CA GLY A 264 20.26 -8.56 -10.68
C GLY A 264 21.70 -8.97 -11.04
N ASP A 265 22.31 -8.40 -12.09
CA ASP A 265 23.72 -8.60 -12.45
C ASP A 265 24.68 -7.64 -11.71
N GLU A 266 24.13 -6.65 -11.01
CA GLU A 266 24.85 -5.68 -10.19
C GLU A 266 24.71 -5.91 -8.68
N ALA A 267 23.95 -6.92 -8.28
CA ALA A 267 23.78 -7.36 -6.90
C ALA A 267 24.05 -8.86 -6.75
N ALA A 268 24.40 -9.28 -5.53
CA ALA A 268 24.62 -10.68 -5.18
C ALA A 268 23.31 -11.48 -5.08
N LEU A 269 22.17 -10.79 -5.00
CA LEU A 269 20.82 -11.33 -4.86
C LEU A 269 19.85 -10.46 -5.67
N PRO A 270 18.76 -11.02 -6.24
CA PRO A 270 17.69 -10.23 -6.87
C PRO A 270 16.92 -9.47 -5.80
N LEU A 271 17.26 -8.19 -5.61
CA LEU A 271 16.74 -7.38 -4.50
C LEU A 271 15.24 -7.10 -4.62
N GLY A 272 14.70 -7.07 -5.84
CA GLY A 272 13.26 -6.97 -6.06
C GLY A 272 12.46 -8.12 -5.46
N ALA A 273 13.07 -9.31 -5.27
CA ALA A 273 12.41 -10.44 -4.60
C ALA A 273 12.09 -10.17 -3.12
N LEU A 274 12.64 -9.10 -2.53
CA LEU A 274 12.30 -8.63 -1.17
C LEU A 274 10.95 -7.90 -1.09
N GLY A 275 10.19 -7.87 -2.20
CA GLY A 275 8.79 -7.47 -2.20
C GLY A 275 8.45 -6.31 -3.11
N THR A 276 9.41 -5.68 -3.78
CA THR A 276 9.15 -4.54 -4.69
C THR A 276 9.24 -4.88 -6.16
N ASP A 277 9.71 -6.09 -6.50
CA ASP A 277 10.11 -6.50 -7.84
C ASP A 277 11.26 -5.63 -8.39
N GLU A 278 11.84 -6.01 -9.54
CA GLU A 278 12.99 -5.30 -10.11
C GLU A 278 12.55 -4.01 -10.81
N PHE A 279 13.34 -2.95 -10.66
CA PHE A 279 13.06 -1.64 -11.25
C PHE A 279 12.77 -1.71 -12.77
N HIS A 280 11.79 -0.94 -13.22
CA HIS A 280 11.56 -0.71 -14.65
C HIS A 280 11.19 0.74 -14.94
N GLN A 281 11.93 1.38 -15.85
CA GLN A 281 11.76 2.80 -16.19
C GLN A 281 10.31 3.14 -16.56
N GLN A 282 9.72 2.37 -17.48
CA GLN A 282 8.34 2.64 -17.94
C GLN A 282 7.30 2.60 -16.81
N VAL A 283 7.51 1.77 -15.76
CA VAL A 283 6.59 1.70 -14.62
C VAL A 283 6.75 2.93 -13.73
N PHE A 284 7.99 3.37 -13.50
CA PHE A 284 8.29 4.60 -12.78
C PHE A 284 7.74 5.84 -13.50
N ASP A 285 7.80 5.86 -14.83
CA ASP A 285 7.24 6.94 -15.65
C ASP A 285 5.71 6.96 -15.53
N TRP A 286 5.02 5.82 -15.65
CA TRP A 286 3.57 5.75 -15.43
C TRP A 286 3.15 6.22 -14.04
N LEU A 287 3.92 5.88 -13.01
CA LEU A 287 3.70 6.35 -11.65
C LEU A 287 3.91 7.87 -11.57
N THR A 288 5.02 8.38 -12.09
CA THR A 288 5.35 9.80 -12.10
C THR A 288 4.30 10.63 -12.82
N ASP A 289 3.82 10.17 -13.98
CA ASP A 289 2.76 10.80 -14.76
C ASP A 289 1.46 10.85 -13.97
N SER A 290 1.03 9.73 -13.38
CA SER A 290 -0.20 9.65 -12.58
C SER A 290 -0.16 10.59 -11.38
N VAL A 291 0.99 10.69 -10.70
CA VAL A 291 1.18 11.53 -9.51
C VAL A 291 1.24 13.00 -9.89
N SER A 292 1.93 13.33 -10.98
CA SER A 292 2.01 14.70 -11.50
C SER A 292 0.66 15.20 -12.01
N GLU A 293 -0.11 14.35 -12.69
CA GLU A 293 -1.49 14.65 -13.10
C GLU A 293 -2.38 14.95 -11.89
N ALA A 294 -2.27 14.15 -10.81
CA ALA A 294 -3.01 14.42 -9.58
C ALA A 294 -2.63 15.76 -8.93
N ALA A 295 -1.34 16.11 -8.92
CA ALA A 295 -0.87 17.38 -8.40
C ALA A 295 -1.38 18.58 -9.21
N LEU A 296 -1.24 18.52 -10.54
CA LEU A 296 -1.71 19.56 -11.45
C LEU A 296 -3.25 19.70 -11.40
N ALA A 297 -3.99 18.59 -11.37
CA ALA A 297 -5.44 18.61 -11.24
C ALA A 297 -5.91 19.25 -9.92
N ALA A 298 -5.15 19.06 -8.82
CA ALA A 298 -5.46 19.72 -7.56
C ALA A 298 -5.19 21.23 -7.63
N LEU A 299 -4.13 21.66 -8.33
CA LEU A 299 -3.85 23.08 -8.57
C LEU A 299 -4.91 23.73 -9.46
N ASP A 300 -5.35 23.03 -10.51
CA ASP A 300 -6.39 23.51 -11.43
C ASP A 300 -7.77 23.64 -10.75
N ASP A 301 -8.00 22.90 -9.66
CA ASP A 301 -9.23 22.93 -8.86
C ASP A 301 -9.19 23.94 -7.69
N LEU A 302 -8.14 24.76 -7.57
CA LEU A 302 -8.04 25.80 -6.54
C LEU A 302 -9.23 26.77 -6.63
N ALA A 303 -10.00 26.80 -5.55
CA ALA A 303 -11.13 27.72 -5.37
C ALA A 303 -11.23 28.17 -3.91
N PRO A 304 -11.89 29.32 -3.63
CA PRO A 304 -12.12 29.76 -2.26
C PRO A 304 -12.72 28.66 -1.38
N ALA A 305 -12.12 28.43 -0.22
CA ALA A 305 -12.43 27.30 0.62
C ALA A 305 -12.43 27.66 2.10
N ARG A 306 -13.02 26.79 2.92
CA ARG A 306 -12.84 26.77 4.36
C ARG A 306 -12.15 25.46 4.73
N MET A 307 -11.29 25.46 5.73
CA MET A 307 -10.67 24.23 6.22
C MET A 307 -10.65 24.21 7.74
N GLY A 308 -10.69 23.00 8.30
CA GLY A 308 -10.55 22.72 9.73
C GLY A 308 -9.68 21.49 9.95
N TRP A 309 -9.18 21.33 11.17
CA TRP A 309 -8.43 20.16 11.60
C TRP A 309 -8.83 19.74 13.01
N GLU A 310 -8.78 18.45 13.30
CA GLU A 310 -9.03 17.90 14.63
C GLU A 310 -8.18 16.64 14.86
N VAL A 311 -7.69 16.46 16.09
CA VAL A 311 -7.09 15.21 16.55
C VAL A 311 -8.03 14.59 17.57
N VAL A 312 -8.62 13.44 17.22
CA VAL A 312 -9.44 12.68 18.18
C VAL A 312 -8.49 11.79 18.97
N GLU A 313 -8.35 12.09 20.26
CA GLU A 313 -7.31 11.53 21.11
C GLU A 313 -7.51 10.05 21.48
N SER A 314 -8.77 9.61 21.57
CA SER A 314 -9.17 8.28 22.02
C SER A 314 -9.94 7.54 20.92
N PHE A 315 -9.32 7.39 19.76
CA PHE A 315 -9.98 6.89 18.55
C PHE A 315 -10.05 5.35 18.50
N ASP A 316 -8.94 4.65 18.71
CA ASP A 316 -8.88 3.17 18.62
C ASP A 316 -8.37 2.50 19.90
N VAL A 317 -8.85 2.97 21.05
CA VAL A 317 -8.41 2.49 22.38
C VAL A 317 -8.79 1.03 22.70
N ASP A 318 -9.57 0.39 21.83
CA ASP A 318 -10.00 -0.99 21.93
C ASP A 318 -9.35 -1.92 20.88
N ASP A 319 -8.39 -1.42 20.10
CA ASP A 319 -7.59 -2.19 19.12
C ASP A 319 -8.44 -2.93 18.08
N VAL A 320 -9.56 -2.35 17.64
CA VAL A 320 -10.47 -3.02 16.68
C VAL A 320 -10.23 -2.60 15.24
N ILE A 321 -9.54 -1.48 15.00
CA ILE A 321 -9.17 -0.99 13.66
C ILE A 321 -7.73 -1.34 13.34
N SER A 322 -6.80 -1.08 14.25
CA SER A 322 -5.40 -1.46 14.17
C SER A 322 -4.90 -1.84 15.56
N SER A 323 -3.78 -2.54 15.64
CA SER A 323 -3.08 -2.71 16.92
C SER A 323 -1.61 -2.99 16.69
N ASP A 324 -0.83 -2.83 17.75
CA ASP A 324 0.59 -3.17 17.74
C ASP A 324 0.82 -4.65 17.41
N ARG A 325 1.87 -4.90 16.62
CA ARG A 325 2.34 -6.22 16.17
C ARG A 325 3.80 -6.47 16.52
N TRP A 326 4.51 -5.50 17.09
CA TRP A 326 5.94 -5.62 17.39
C TRP A 326 6.17 -6.44 18.66
N GLY A 327 5.98 -7.76 18.56
CA GLY A 327 5.99 -8.67 19.71
C GLY A 327 7.28 -8.72 20.53
N ALA A 328 8.39 -8.20 20.01
CA ALA A 328 9.66 -8.13 20.75
C ALA A 328 9.61 -7.13 21.91
N THR A 329 8.75 -6.11 21.82
CA THR A 329 8.55 -5.09 22.86
C THR A 329 7.18 -5.27 23.53
N PRO A 330 6.96 -4.74 24.75
CA PRO A 330 5.61 -4.57 25.30
C PRO A 330 4.77 -3.65 24.39
N ALA A 331 3.47 -3.91 24.31
CA ALA A 331 2.58 -3.18 23.41
C ALA A 331 2.67 -1.65 23.60
N PHE A 332 2.82 -0.93 22.49
CA PHE A 332 2.89 0.53 22.46
C PHE A 332 2.15 1.06 21.22
N ASP A 333 1.14 1.89 21.44
CA ASP A 333 0.28 2.45 20.39
C ASP A 333 0.06 3.96 20.54
N ASP A 334 -0.24 4.61 19.42
CA ASP A 334 -0.79 5.96 19.34
C ASP A 334 -2.21 5.84 18.79
N ASN A 335 -3.19 5.79 19.70
CA ASN A 335 -4.60 5.57 19.38
C ASN A 335 -5.34 6.83 18.92
N ARG A 336 -4.59 7.84 18.43
CA ARG A 336 -5.15 9.09 17.91
C ARG A 336 -5.40 8.99 16.41
N VAL A 337 -6.35 9.80 15.94
CA VAL A 337 -6.55 10.05 14.51
C VAL A 337 -6.57 11.54 14.23
N LEU A 338 -5.79 11.97 13.24
CA LEU A 338 -5.83 13.31 12.68
C LEU A 338 -6.84 13.36 11.54
N MET A 339 -7.70 14.38 11.55
CA MET A 339 -8.64 14.71 10.49
C MET A 339 -8.38 16.13 9.98
N LEU A 340 -8.38 16.29 8.67
CA LEU A 340 -8.44 17.58 7.98
C LEU A 340 -9.67 17.57 7.08
N ARG A 341 -10.51 18.60 7.17
CA ARG A 341 -11.70 18.75 6.33
C ARG A 341 -11.65 20.05 5.55
N VAL A 342 -11.81 19.96 4.23
CA VAL A 342 -11.87 21.10 3.32
C VAL A 342 -13.29 21.22 2.80
N ASP A 343 -13.88 22.40 2.98
CA ASP A 343 -15.24 22.75 2.58
C ASP A 343 -15.22 23.83 1.48
N ASP A 344 -16.31 23.93 0.73
CA ASP A 344 -16.65 25.17 0.02
C ASP A 344 -17.06 26.28 1.01
N LEU A 345 -17.36 27.48 0.50
CA LEU A 345 -17.72 28.63 1.34
C LEU A 345 -19.07 28.44 2.04
N GLU A 346 -19.95 27.60 1.48
CA GLU A 346 -21.23 27.21 2.07
C GLU A 346 -21.09 26.18 3.20
N GLY A 347 -19.91 25.58 3.37
CA GLY A 347 -19.63 24.58 4.40
C GLY A 347 -19.91 23.15 3.97
N ASN A 348 -20.04 22.87 2.67
CA ASN A 348 -20.13 21.49 2.18
C ASN A 348 -18.71 20.95 1.91
N PRO A 349 -18.38 19.74 2.38
CA PRO A 349 -17.05 19.17 2.21
C PRO A 349 -16.74 18.88 0.74
N ARG A 350 -15.51 19.22 0.33
CA ARG A 350 -14.91 18.95 -0.98
C ARG A 350 -13.85 17.85 -0.91
N GLY A 351 -13.19 17.70 0.24
CA GLY A 351 -12.18 16.67 0.47
C GLY A 351 -11.88 16.50 1.95
N VAL A 352 -11.45 15.30 2.33
CA VAL A 352 -11.06 14.95 3.69
C VAL A 352 -9.69 14.27 3.65
N LEU A 353 -8.82 14.56 4.61
CA LEU A 353 -7.62 13.76 4.89
C LEU A 353 -7.75 13.16 6.29
N LEU A 354 -7.50 11.87 6.40
CA LEU A 354 -7.52 11.10 7.65
C LEU A 354 -6.13 10.49 7.87
N SER A 355 -5.64 10.47 9.11
CA SER A 355 -4.34 9.88 9.41
C SER A 355 -4.26 9.23 10.79
N PHE A 356 -3.87 7.95 10.81
CA PHE A 356 -3.53 7.14 12.00
C PHE A 356 -2.62 5.98 11.55
N GLY A 357 -1.99 5.25 12.45
CA GLY A 357 -1.06 4.16 12.08
C GLY A 357 -1.77 2.84 11.77
N THR A 358 -1.66 2.33 10.54
CA THR A 358 -2.01 0.93 10.20
C THR A 358 -1.28 0.46 8.94
N HIS A 359 -0.82 -0.79 8.90
CA HIS A 359 -0.40 -1.42 7.64
C HIS A 359 -1.58 -1.65 6.68
N GLY A 360 -1.30 -1.74 5.37
CA GLY A 360 -2.22 -2.26 4.36
C GLY A 360 -1.90 -3.70 3.97
N THR A 361 -2.14 -4.64 4.89
CA THR A 361 -1.66 -6.04 4.83
C THR A 361 -2.73 -7.13 4.98
N HIS A 362 -4.01 -6.85 4.71
CA HIS A 362 -5.05 -7.89 4.73
C HIS A 362 -5.09 -8.74 3.46
N ASN A 363 -4.78 -8.16 2.30
CA ASN A 363 -4.79 -8.89 1.02
C ASN A 363 -3.41 -9.46 0.67
N SER A 364 -3.24 -10.76 0.92
CA SER A 364 -2.11 -11.55 0.43
C SER A 364 -2.34 -12.21 -0.93
N GLY A 365 -3.54 -12.05 -1.51
CA GLY A 365 -3.90 -12.58 -2.82
C GLY A 365 -3.25 -11.84 -3.98
N ASP A 366 -3.56 -12.29 -5.20
CA ASP A 366 -2.99 -11.76 -6.44
C ASP A 366 -3.85 -10.64 -7.09
N TYR A 367 -4.63 -9.90 -6.30
CA TYR A 367 -5.52 -8.84 -6.77
C TYR A 367 -5.07 -7.47 -6.26
N LEU A 368 -4.99 -6.48 -7.17
CA LEU A 368 -4.68 -5.11 -6.83
C LEU A 368 -5.79 -4.51 -5.95
N THR A 369 -5.40 -3.83 -4.87
CA THR A 369 -6.30 -3.20 -3.90
C THR A 369 -5.57 -2.15 -3.06
N GLY A 370 -6.28 -1.12 -2.60
CA GLY A 370 -5.79 -0.16 -1.61
C GLY A 370 -5.82 -0.70 -0.18
N ASP A 371 -6.25 -1.95 0.01
CA ASP A 371 -6.26 -2.71 1.26
C ASP A 371 -7.07 -2.01 2.38
N ALA A 372 -6.77 -2.30 3.66
CA ALA A 372 -7.40 -1.69 4.83
C ALA A 372 -7.49 -0.15 4.73
N PRO A 373 -6.40 0.58 4.42
CA PRO A 373 -6.44 2.04 4.22
C PRO A 373 -7.53 2.51 3.26
N LEU A 374 -7.76 1.80 2.16
CA LEU A 374 -8.84 2.17 1.25
C LEU A 374 -10.22 1.75 1.77
N GLY A 375 -10.35 0.61 2.46
CA GLY A 375 -11.61 0.25 3.12
C GLY A 375 -12.13 1.37 4.04
N ILE A 376 -11.20 1.96 4.80
CA ILE A 376 -11.41 3.13 5.64
C ILE A 376 -11.89 4.34 4.83
N GLU A 377 -11.19 4.68 3.74
CA GLU A 377 -11.59 5.79 2.86
C GLU A 377 -12.99 5.58 2.26
N ARG A 378 -13.28 4.37 1.75
CA ARG A 378 -14.58 4.08 1.10
C ARG A 378 -15.75 4.12 2.07
N GLY A 379 -15.54 3.71 3.33
CA GLY A 379 -16.54 3.84 4.38
C GLY A 379 -16.94 5.29 4.62
N LEU A 380 -15.94 6.18 4.77
CA LEU A 380 -16.18 7.61 4.96
C LEU A 380 -16.75 8.30 3.72
N GLU A 381 -16.26 7.97 2.51
CA GLU A 381 -16.82 8.48 1.25
C GLU A 381 -18.31 8.17 1.12
N GLN A 382 -18.72 6.96 1.54
CA GLN A 382 -20.11 6.56 1.55
C GLN A 382 -20.94 7.39 2.52
N ALA A 383 -20.50 7.55 3.77
CA ALA A 383 -21.20 8.32 4.78
C ALA A 383 -21.32 9.81 4.39
N LEU A 384 -20.24 10.40 3.87
CA LEU A 384 -20.22 11.79 3.40
C LEU A 384 -21.14 11.99 2.19
N GLY A 385 -21.20 11.04 1.24
CA GLY A 385 -22.10 11.14 0.10
C GLY A 385 -23.58 11.00 0.44
N GLN A 386 -23.90 10.30 1.53
CA GLN A 386 -25.25 10.22 2.06
C GLN A 386 -25.65 11.53 2.76
N GLU A 387 -24.77 12.09 3.58
CA GLU A 387 -25.03 13.32 4.33
C GLU A 387 -25.08 14.58 3.45
N TYR A 388 -24.14 14.71 2.51
CA TYR A 388 -23.95 15.94 1.74
C TYR A 388 -24.41 15.87 0.28
N ASP A 389 -24.99 14.74 -0.15
CA ASP A 389 -25.48 14.52 -1.53
C ASP A 389 -24.40 14.79 -2.61
N ARG A 390 -23.12 14.51 -2.29
CA ARG A 390 -21.99 14.70 -3.21
C ARG A 390 -20.86 13.72 -2.93
N PHE A 391 -20.07 13.40 -3.96
CA PHE A 391 -18.85 12.61 -3.75
C PHE A 391 -17.79 13.49 -3.08
N VAL A 392 -17.18 12.98 -2.01
CA VAL A 392 -16.12 13.64 -1.25
C VAL A 392 -14.95 12.68 -1.13
N PRO A 393 -13.86 12.83 -1.90
CA PRO A 393 -12.71 11.94 -1.81
C PRO A 393 -12.04 12.05 -0.43
N VAL A 394 -11.67 10.90 0.14
CA VAL A 394 -10.97 10.80 1.43
C VAL A 394 -9.53 10.36 1.21
N MET A 395 -8.56 11.06 1.79
CA MET A 395 -7.13 10.78 1.64
C MET A 395 -6.58 10.20 2.94
N TYR A 396 -6.24 8.93 2.94
CA TYR A 396 -5.56 8.29 4.06
C TYR A 396 -4.05 8.53 3.99
N PHE A 397 -3.52 9.23 4.99
CA PHE A 397 -2.09 9.37 5.24
C PHE A 397 -1.70 8.46 6.38
N ASN A 398 -0.67 7.65 6.20
CA ASN A 398 -0.23 6.76 7.25
C ASN A 398 0.56 7.55 8.32
N GLN A 399 0.33 7.23 9.59
CA GLN A 399 1.07 7.81 10.71
C GLN A 399 2.27 6.90 11.05
N ASN A 400 2.38 6.45 12.31
CA ASN A 400 3.45 5.58 12.80
C ASN A 400 3.05 4.11 12.55
N GLY A 401 2.77 3.77 11.29
CA GLY A 401 2.23 2.47 10.94
C GLY A 401 3.22 1.31 11.04
N GLY A 402 4.52 1.57 11.25
CA GLY A 402 5.59 0.55 11.17
C GLY A 402 5.34 -0.67 12.04
N THR A 403 4.83 -0.46 13.25
CA THR A 403 4.56 -1.52 14.22
C THR A 403 3.08 -1.89 14.29
N MET A 404 2.23 -1.36 13.41
CA MET A 404 0.78 -1.52 13.48
C MET A 404 0.24 -2.47 12.43
N SER A 405 -0.55 -3.46 12.83
CA SER A 405 -1.30 -4.35 11.93
C SER A 405 -2.76 -3.92 11.82
N PRO A 406 -3.39 -3.98 10.63
CA PRO A 406 -4.83 -3.77 10.53
C PRO A 406 -5.60 -4.90 11.21
N ARG A 407 -6.76 -4.58 11.77
CA ARG A 407 -7.72 -5.48 12.44
C ARG A 407 -9.00 -5.55 11.62
N GLY A 408 -10.18 -5.68 12.24
CA GLY A 408 -11.47 -5.86 11.55
C GLY A 408 -11.85 -7.32 11.27
N ASP A 409 -11.02 -8.28 11.67
CA ASP A 409 -11.27 -9.72 11.62
C ASP A 409 -11.93 -10.28 12.89
N SER A 410 -12.09 -9.47 13.93
CA SER A 410 -12.67 -9.83 15.23
C SER A 410 -14.06 -10.47 15.12
N PHE A 411 -14.89 -10.01 14.17
CA PHE A 411 -16.20 -10.58 13.87
C PHE A 411 -16.16 -11.78 12.91
N GLY A 412 -14.99 -12.19 12.44
CA GLY A 412 -14.81 -13.32 11.50
C GLY A 412 -15.02 -13.00 10.04
N HIS A 413 -14.98 -11.72 9.67
CA HIS A 413 -14.94 -11.29 8.28
C HIS A 413 -13.67 -11.79 7.59
N ARG A 414 -13.76 -12.08 6.30
CA ARG A 414 -12.65 -12.60 5.50
C ARG A 414 -12.57 -11.88 4.16
N GLY A 415 -11.34 -11.80 3.62
CA GLY A 415 -11.09 -11.19 2.33
C GLY A 415 -11.60 -9.74 2.29
N PRO A 416 -12.21 -9.29 1.18
CA PRO A 416 -12.67 -7.90 1.03
C PRO A 416 -13.72 -7.42 2.04
N GLN A 417 -14.44 -8.34 2.71
CA GLN A 417 -15.43 -7.97 3.74
C GLN A 417 -14.78 -7.24 4.93
N ILE A 418 -13.50 -7.53 5.20
CA ILE A 418 -12.74 -6.84 6.25
C ILE A 418 -12.62 -5.34 5.94
N PHE A 419 -12.46 -4.97 4.66
CA PHE A 419 -12.36 -3.56 4.25
C PHE A 419 -13.66 -2.80 4.52
N GLU A 420 -14.80 -3.39 4.17
CA GLU A 420 -16.12 -2.82 4.47
C GLU A 420 -16.34 -2.71 5.98
N ARG A 421 -15.89 -3.70 6.76
CA ARG A 421 -15.99 -3.67 8.23
C ARG A 421 -15.16 -2.54 8.85
N LEU A 422 -13.92 -2.39 8.41
CA LEU A 422 -13.04 -1.31 8.84
C LEU A 422 -13.63 0.06 8.49
N GLY A 423 -14.19 0.20 7.28
CA GLY A 423 -14.94 1.39 6.87
C GLY A 423 -16.07 1.73 7.84
N ALA A 424 -16.87 0.75 8.25
CA ALA A 424 -17.95 0.95 9.24
C ALA A 424 -17.40 1.38 10.61
N HIS A 425 -16.35 0.70 11.12
CA HIS A 425 -15.73 1.05 12.40
C HIS A 425 -15.21 2.49 12.47
N ILE A 426 -14.64 2.97 11.36
CA ILE A 426 -14.15 4.35 11.24
C ILE A 426 -15.31 5.33 11.31
N VAL A 427 -16.35 5.11 10.49
CA VAL A 427 -17.52 6.00 10.44
C VAL A 427 -18.14 6.15 11.84
N ASP A 428 -18.31 5.04 12.56
CA ASP A 428 -18.87 5.05 13.92
C ASP A 428 -18.09 5.93 14.92
N ARG A 429 -16.78 6.12 14.69
CA ARG A 429 -15.87 6.83 15.61
C ARG A 429 -15.59 8.26 15.20
N VAL A 430 -15.50 8.54 13.90
CA VAL A 430 -14.98 9.82 13.41
C VAL A 430 -16.03 10.68 12.72
N PHE A 431 -17.19 10.13 12.34
CA PHE A 431 -18.15 10.88 11.53
C PHE A 431 -18.78 12.07 12.28
N GLU A 432 -19.12 11.90 13.56
CA GLU A 432 -19.62 13.00 14.38
C GLU A 432 -18.61 14.14 14.53
N PRO A 433 -17.37 13.93 15.04
CA PRO A 433 -16.40 15.02 15.14
C PRO A 433 -16.04 15.59 13.76
N LEU A 434 -15.89 14.74 12.73
CA LEU A 434 -15.61 15.19 11.37
C LEU A 434 -16.68 16.13 10.83
N THR A 435 -17.98 15.85 11.07
CA THR A 435 -19.08 16.70 10.56
C THR A 435 -19.31 17.95 11.42
N GLN A 436 -19.03 17.88 12.72
CA GLN A 436 -19.13 19.01 13.64
C GLN A 436 -17.91 19.95 13.61
N MET A 437 -16.81 19.53 12.96
CA MET A 437 -15.57 20.30 12.84
C MET A 437 -15.81 21.75 12.37
N GLU A 438 -15.24 22.70 13.10
CA GLU A 438 -15.23 24.11 12.71
C GLU A 438 -14.22 24.36 11.58
N THR A 439 -14.67 25.01 10.51
CA THR A 439 -13.82 25.36 9.37
C THR A 439 -13.75 26.86 9.16
N THR A 440 -12.58 27.36 8.73
CA THR A 440 -12.29 28.80 8.56
C THR A 440 -11.60 29.09 7.23
N THR A 441 -11.75 30.30 6.73
CA THR A 441 -10.99 30.83 5.57
C THR A 441 -9.61 31.37 5.96
N GLU A 442 -9.37 31.59 7.25
CA GLU A 442 -8.13 32.19 7.75
C GLU A 442 -7.13 31.10 8.12
N TRP A 443 -6.08 30.97 7.32
CA TRP A 443 -5.04 29.96 7.48
C TRP A 443 -3.64 30.54 7.33
N ASN A 444 -2.66 29.87 7.93
CA ASN A 444 -1.25 30.14 7.77
C ASN A 444 -0.50 28.82 7.57
N PHE A 445 0.27 28.75 6.49
CA PHE A 445 1.08 27.59 6.13
C PHE A 445 2.57 27.91 6.20
N LYS A 446 3.31 27.01 6.86
CA LYS A 446 4.78 26.94 6.73
C LYS A 446 5.19 25.54 6.34
N GLY A 447 6.33 25.44 5.66
CA GLY A 447 6.91 24.16 5.31
C GLY A 447 8.41 24.28 5.06
N HIS A 448 9.13 23.23 5.41
CA HIS A 448 10.55 23.08 5.11
C HIS A 448 10.84 21.60 4.85
N THR A 449 11.46 21.31 3.70
CA THR A 449 11.99 19.97 3.41
C THR A 449 13.48 19.95 3.72
N GLN A 450 13.85 19.21 4.77
CA GLN A 450 15.24 18.98 5.13
C GLN A 450 15.74 17.73 4.44
N ARG A 451 16.78 17.88 3.62
CA ARG A 451 17.55 16.77 3.05
C ARG A 451 18.77 16.51 3.91
N PHE A 452 19.18 15.26 4.03
CA PHE A 452 20.32 14.88 4.87
C PHE A 452 21.06 13.67 4.30
N SER A 453 22.39 13.63 4.47
CA SER A 453 23.20 12.45 4.20
C SER A 453 23.10 11.45 5.34
N ILE A 454 23.22 10.17 5.01
CA ILE A 454 23.25 9.07 5.97
C ILE A 454 24.52 8.27 5.73
N GLN A 455 25.49 8.43 6.62
CA GLN A 455 26.74 7.68 6.61
C GLN A 455 27.04 7.15 8.00
N TYR A 456 27.86 6.12 8.10
CA TYR A 456 28.33 5.59 9.39
C TYR A 456 28.80 6.69 10.36
N ASP A 457 29.56 7.66 9.84
CA ASP A 457 30.10 8.77 10.61
C ASP A 457 29.02 9.81 10.99
N ASP A 458 27.99 10.00 10.14
CA ASP A 458 26.85 10.89 10.42
C ASP A 458 25.99 10.37 11.60
N LEU A 459 25.96 9.05 11.81
CA LEU A 459 25.27 8.41 12.94
C LEU A 459 26.08 8.38 14.24
N ASN A 460 27.30 8.96 14.26
CA ASN A 460 28.20 8.96 15.40
C ASN A 460 28.59 7.56 15.92
N TYR A 461 28.70 6.56 15.03
CA TYR A 461 29.25 5.27 15.42
C TYR A 461 30.77 5.37 15.70
N ALA A 462 31.25 4.72 16.75
CA ALA A 462 32.69 4.52 16.95
C ALA A 462 33.21 3.44 15.99
N PRO A 463 34.47 3.50 15.52
CA PRO A 463 35.02 2.48 14.63
C PRO A 463 34.83 1.05 15.17
N GLY A 464 34.23 0.18 14.35
CA GLY A 464 33.92 -1.20 14.73
C GLY A 464 32.68 -1.36 15.64
N GLU A 465 31.93 -0.31 15.95
CA GLU A 465 30.75 -0.41 16.84
C GLU A 465 29.58 -1.13 16.16
N PHE A 466 29.29 -0.80 14.90
CA PHE A 466 28.38 -1.55 14.04
C PHE A 466 29.18 -2.36 13.01
N SER A 467 29.58 -3.57 13.41
CA SER A 467 30.55 -4.43 12.71
C SER A 467 30.21 -5.91 12.84
N GLN A 468 30.88 -6.74 12.04
CA GLN A 468 30.83 -8.20 12.14
C GLN A 468 32.13 -8.82 11.59
N ASP A 469 32.76 -9.69 12.36
CA ASP A 469 33.98 -10.41 11.94
C ASP A 469 33.88 -11.05 10.54
N GLY A 470 34.87 -10.79 9.70
CA GLY A 470 35.08 -11.46 8.42
C GLY A 470 34.18 -11.00 7.28
N ILE A 471 33.63 -9.78 7.34
CA ILE A 471 32.84 -9.20 6.26
C ILE A 471 33.70 -8.49 5.20
N SER A 472 35.02 -8.39 5.41
CA SER A 472 36.02 -7.94 4.42
C SER A 472 35.92 -6.47 4.01
N THR A 473 35.27 -5.64 4.82
CA THR A 473 35.37 -4.18 4.77
C THR A 473 36.52 -3.69 5.64
N ILE A 474 36.78 -2.38 5.65
CA ILE A 474 37.75 -1.80 6.59
C ILE A 474 37.27 -2.07 8.02
N ASP A 475 38.13 -2.73 8.79
CA ASP A 475 37.88 -3.11 10.19
C ASP A 475 36.55 -3.84 10.39
N ASP A 476 36.12 -4.61 9.37
CA ASP A 476 34.92 -5.44 9.40
C ASP A 476 33.64 -4.66 9.79
N THR A 477 33.58 -3.39 9.41
CA THR A 477 32.49 -2.44 9.74
C THR A 477 31.43 -2.31 8.64
N PHE A 478 30.16 -2.13 9.02
CA PHE A 478 29.03 -1.92 8.11
C PHE A 478 28.92 -0.45 7.64
N TYR A 479 29.93 0.07 6.91
CA TYR A 479 29.95 1.47 6.46
C TYR A 479 28.78 1.88 5.55
N MET A 480 28.16 0.92 4.87
CA MET A 480 27.00 1.13 4.00
C MET A 480 25.68 0.68 4.64
N GLY A 481 25.68 0.35 5.94
CA GLY A 481 24.55 -0.26 6.62
C GLY A 481 24.44 -1.78 6.43
N GLY A 482 23.46 -2.35 7.11
CA GLY A 482 23.13 -3.77 7.11
C GLY A 482 21.70 -3.99 7.59
N PHE A 483 21.03 -5.00 7.03
CA PHE A 483 19.67 -5.38 7.38
C PHE A 483 19.60 -6.90 7.60
N GLN A 484 18.43 -7.43 7.97
CA GLN A 484 18.25 -8.81 8.43
C GLN A 484 19.27 -9.20 9.53
N CYS A 485 19.45 -8.29 10.50
CA CYS A 485 20.32 -8.55 11.64
C CYS A 485 19.79 -9.70 12.49
N ALA A 486 20.67 -10.54 13.05
CA ALA A 486 20.31 -11.69 13.87
C ALA A 486 19.96 -11.26 15.30
N LEU A 487 18.88 -10.48 15.44
CA LEU A 487 18.39 -9.94 16.70
C LEU A 487 17.41 -10.92 17.38
N PRO A 488 17.23 -10.85 18.70
CA PRO A 488 16.27 -11.69 19.42
C PRO A 488 14.82 -11.41 19.00
N GLU A 489 13.97 -12.42 19.15
CA GLU A 489 12.52 -12.33 18.94
C GLU A 489 11.87 -13.39 19.85
N ASP A 490 11.94 -13.15 21.16
CA ASP A 490 11.50 -14.09 22.21
C ASP A 490 10.42 -13.52 23.14
N ASN A 491 9.97 -12.29 22.87
CA ASN A 491 8.97 -11.55 23.64
C ASN A 491 9.34 -11.41 25.13
N ASP A 492 10.64 -11.44 25.46
CA ASP A 492 11.15 -11.22 26.81
C ASP A 492 11.80 -9.83 26.90
N PRO A 493 11.19 -8.85 27.59
CA PRO A 493 11.74 -7.50 27.71
C PRO A 493 13.07 -7.45 28.47
N THR A 494 13.53 -8.56 29.06
CA THR A 494 14.81 -8.67 29.75
C THR A 494 15.96 -9.14 28.85
N THR A 495 15.68 -9.60 27.64
CA THR A 495 16.68 -9.97 26.63
C THR A 495 16.90 -8.83 25.65
N HIS A 496 18.12 -8.68 25.14
CA HIS A 496 18.45 -7.71 24.09
C HIS A 496 19.69 -8.18 23.34
N ALA A 497 19.86 -7.72 22.11
CA ALA A 497 21.09 -7.86 21.36
C ALA A 497 22.19 -6.99 21.96
N VAL A 498 23.39 -7.53 22.08
CA VAL A 498 24.56 -6.77 22.53
C VAL A 498 25.22 -6.14 21.29
N PRO A 499 25.43 -4.82 21.25
CA PRO A 499 26.16 -4.16 20.15
C PRO A 499 27.47 -4.86 19.81
N GLY A 500 27.66 -5.18 18.53
CA GLY A 500 28.84 -5.89 18.02
C GLY A 500 28.82 -7.43 18.22
N GLU A 501 27.82 -8.00 18.89
CA GLU A 501 27.69 -9.46 19.07
C GLU A 501 26.65 -10.11 18.16
N PHE A 502 25.93 -9.33 17.34
CA PHE A 502 24.99 -9.82 16.34
C PHE A 502 25.53 -9.60 14.92
N GLY A 503 25.18 -10.50 14.01
CA GLY A 503 25.54 -10.38 12.59
C GLY A 503 24.39 -9.81 11.77
N CYS A 504 24.70 -9.18 10.64
CA CYS A 504 23.73 -8.62 9.70
C CYS A 504 24.07 -9.01 8.27
N GLN A 505 23.08 -8.95 7.38
CA GLN A 505 23.32 -8.94 5.95
C GLN A 505 23.80 -7.54 5.54
N GLY A 506 25.12 -7.39 5.37
CA GLY A 506 25.72 -6.11 5.01
C GLY A 506 25.35 -5.68 3.60
N ILE A 507 24.99 -4.41 3.42
CA ILE A 507 24.64 -3.84 2.11
C ILE A 507 25.84 -3.95 1.14
N HIS A 508 27.06 -3.76 1.64
CA HIS A 508 28.29 -3.95 0.87
C HIS A 508 28.44 -5.38 0.31
N GLN A 509 27.99 -6.44 1.00
CA GLN A 509 28.07 -7.79 0.46
C GLN A 509 27.10 -7.97 -0.71
N ILE A 510 25.91 -7.40 -0.58
CA ILE A 510 24.86 -7.50 -1.59
C ILE A 510 25.22 -6.67 -2.82
N ALA A 511 25.68 -5.44 -2.63
CA ALA A 511 26.03 -4.55 -3.72
C ALA A 511 27.47 -4.69 -4.20
N PHE A 512 28.17 -5.77 -3.84
CA PHE A 512 29.59 -5.98 -4.17
C PHE A 512 30.50 -4.79 -3.82
N HIS A 513 30.25 -4.17 -2.66
CA HIS A 513 30.96 -3.01 -2.12
C HIS A 513 30.81 -1.74 -2.96
N ARG A 514 29.78 -1.71 -3.80
CA ARG A 514 29.30 -0.51 -4.47
C ARG A 514 28.29 0.21 -3.54
N PRO A 515 28.46 1.51 -3.26
CA PRO A 515 27.50 2.27 -2.44
C PRO A 515 26.09 2.23 -3.02
N VAL A 516 25.10 1.85 -2.21
CA VAL A 516 23.69 1.91 -2.58
C VAL A 516 23.14 3.25 -2.10
N THR A 517 23.35 4.29 -2.90
CA THR A 517 23.14 5.70 -2.52
C THR A 517 21.71 6.02 -2.13
N LEU A 518 20.73 5.20 -2.56
CA LEU A 518 19.33 5.32 -2.14
C LEU A 518 19.11 5.13 -0.64
N PHE A 519 20.05 4.49 0.07
CA PHE A 519 20.04 4.38 1.52
C PHE A 519 21.00 5.35 2.20
N GLY A 520 21.85 6.04 1.42
CA GLY A 520 22.93 6.92 1.91
C GLY A 520 22.54 8.39 2.03
N LYS A 521 21.30 8.73 1.71
CA LYS A 521 20.68 10.05 1.86
C LYS A 521 19.17 9.92 1.87
N SER A 522 18.48 10.91 2.42
CA SER A 522 17.03 10.97 2.41
C SER A 522 16.52 12.38 2.70
N GLN A 523 15.21 12.52 2.89
CA GLN A 523 14.56 13.78 3.20
C GLN A 523 13.32 13.62 4.08
N LEU A 524 13.02 14.66 4.85
CA LEU A 524 11.78 14.81 5.60
C LEU A 524 11.24 16.24 5.47
N THR A 525 9.95 16.41 5.71
CA THR A 525 9.29 17.71 5.67
C THR A 525 8.64 18.02 6.99
N ALA A 526 8.97 19.18 7.53
CA ALA A 526 8.20 19.81 8.60
C ALA A 526 7.12 20.71 7.97
N LEU A 527 5.89 20.62 8.47
CA LEU A 527 4.76 21.46 8.09
C LEU A 527 4.15 22.11 9.33
N GLN A 528 3.69 23.35 9.16
CA GLN A 528 2.83 24.03 10.12
C GLN A 528 1.53 24.37 9.40
N LEU A 529 0.42 23.80 9.89
CA LEU A 529 -0.93 24.10 9.44
C LEU A 529 -1.65 24.82 10.58
N ASN A 530 -1.68 26.16 10.56
CA ASN A 530 -2.04 26.98 11.73
C ASN A 530 -1.19 26.65 12.96
N ASP A 531 -1.77 26.02 13.98
CA ASP A 531 -1.11 25.62 15.22
C ASP A 531 -0.81 24.10 15.29
N LEU A 532 -1.19 23.32 14.27
CA LEU A 532 -0.80 21.92 14.11
C LEU A 532 0.58 21.80 13.45
N THR A 533 1.52 21.13 14.13
CA THR A 533 2.84 20.78 13.57
C THR A 533 2.83 19.34 13.08
N ILE A 534 3.32 19.10 11.86
CA ILE A 534 3.45 17.77 11.28
C ILE A 534 4.88 17.55 10.81
N VAL A 535 5.43 16.37 11.06
CA VAL A 535 6.73 15.96 10.50
C VAL A 535 6.57 14.64 9.74
N THR A 536 7.01 14.60 8.49
CA THR A 536 7.03 13.37 7.71
C THR A 536 8.24 12.50 8.10
N MET A 537 8.16 11.19 7.91
CA MET A 537 9.28 10.27 8.10
C MET A 537 9.47 9.36 6.88
N PRO A 538 10.72 9.20 6.40
CA PRO A 538 11.04 8.47 5.18
C PRO A 538 11.12 6.96 5.41
N GLY A 539 10.02 6.33 5.83
CA GLY A 539 10.00 4.89 6.12
C GLY A 539 8.85 4.47 7.02
N GLU A 540 8.92 3.22 7.48
CA GLU A 540 7.94 2.58 8.36
C GLU A 540 8.23 2.98 9.81
N LEU A 541 7.67 4.11 10.23
CA LEU A 541 7.90 4.69 11.55
C LEU A 541 7.23 3.85 12.65
N ALA A 542 8.02 3.37 13.61
CA ALA A 542 7.52 2.72 14.82
C ALA A 542 6.79 3.71 15.75
N MET A 543 5.79 3.23 16.48
CA MET A 543 4.98 4.04 17.40
C MET A 543 5.83 4.76 18.46
N GLU A 544 6.81 4.06 19.02
CA GLU A 544 7.72 4.56 20.06
C GLU A 544 8.61 5.69 19.54
N LEU A 545 9.17 5.53 18.33
CA LEU A 545 9.99 6.58 17.70
C LEU A 545 9.13 7.81 17.37
N GLY A 546 7.88 7.60 16.96
CA GLY A 546 6.91 8.69 16.78
C GLY A 546 6.67 9.50 18.05
N TRP A 547 6.57 8.84 19.22
CA TRP A 547 6.51 9.54 20.51
C TRP A 547 7.81 10.29 20.82
N ASP A 548 8.96 9.67 20.60
CA ASP A 548 10.25 10.30 20.88
C ASP A 548 10.48 11.58 20.07
N ILE A 549 10.07 11.58 18.79
CA ILE A 549 10.05 12.77 17.95
C ILE A 549 9.16 13.86 18.56
N GLN A 550 7.91 13.55 18.90
CA GLN A 550 6.97 14.56 19.44
C GLN A 550 7.46 15.14 20.78
N ARG A 551 8.05 14.31 21.62
CA ARG A 551 8.67 14.75 22.87
C ARG A 551 9.87 15.65 22.63
N ALA A 552 10.77 15.28 21.72
CA ALA A 552 11.93 16.11 21.37
C ALA A 552 11.52 17.46 20.79
N LEU A 553 10.46 17.50 19.98
CA LEU A 553 9.88 18.75 19.46
C LEU A 553 9.32 19.64 20.58
N ARG A 554 8.62 19.05 21.56
CA ARG A 554 8.18 19.78 22.75
C ARG A 554 9.36 20.37 23.51
N ASP A 555 10.37 19.56 23.78
CA ASP A 555 11.50 19.95 24.62
C ASP A 555 12.38 21.00 23.95
N ALA A 556 12.55 20.93 22.63
CA ALA A 556 13.33 21.89 21.85
C ALA A 556 12.57 23.19 21.55
N TRP A 557 11.27 23.08 21.23
CA TRP A 557 10.52 24.16 20.57
C TRP A 557 9.18 24.53 21.23
N ASP A 558 8.87 23.98 22.41
CA ASP A 558 7.62 24.21 23.17
C ASP A 558 6.36 23.86 22.34
N ILE A 559 6.47 22.80 21.53
CA ILE A 559 5.36 22.29 20.72
C ILE A 559 4.49 21.37 21.59
N ASP A 560 3.19 21.68 21.65
CA ASP A 560 2.21 20.85 22.35
C ASP A 560 2.06 19.49 21.64
N PRO A 561 2.33 18.35 22.32
CA PRO A 561 2.15 17.01 21.73
C PRO A 561 0.72 16.73 21.25
N PHE A 562 -0.30 17.38 21.80
CA PHE A 562 -1.68 17.27 21.33
C PHE A 562 -1.92 18.03 20.01
N LYS A 563 -0.99 18.91 19.62
CA LYS A 563 -0.97 19.65 18.35
C LYS A 563 0.26 19.31 17.51
N SER A 564 0.81 18.12 17.72
CA SER A 564 1.91 17.56 16.95
C SER A 564 1.52 16.20 16.40
N PHE A 565 1.92 15.95 15.15
CA PHE A 565 1.64 14.70 14.46
C PHE A 565 2.82 14.27 13.59
N THR A 566 2.83 13.00 13.22
CA THR A 566 3.87 12.40 12.37
C THR A 566 3.21 11.66 11.21
N TRP A 567 3.81 11.75 10.03
CA TRP A 567 3.39 10.99 8.85
C TRP A 567 4.53 10.07 8.40
N GLY A 568 4.43 8.79 8.70
CA GLY A 568 5.32 7.79 8.13
C GLY A 568 5.04 7.58 6.64
N TYR A 569 5.84 6.71 6.01
CA TYR A 569 5.67 6.33 4.60
C TYR A 569 5.61 7.52 3.65
N ALA A 570 6.36 8.58 3.95
CA ALA A 570 6.27 9.86 3.28
C ALA A 570 7.64 10.37 2.82
N GLN A 571 7.64 11.03 1.67
CA GLN A 571 8.78 11.60 0.94
C GLN A 571 9.80 10.61 0.39
N ASP A 572 10.14 9.57 1.13
CA ASP A 572 11.12 8.55 0.76
C ASP A 572 10.92 7.27 1.59
N HIS A 573 11.75 6.24 1.40
CA HIS A 573 11.62 4.98 2.13
C HIS A 573 12.94 4.29 2.49
N LEU A 574 13.23 4.26 3.79
CA LEU A 574 14.41 3.66 4.41
C LEU A 574 14.07 2.39 5.22
N LEU A 575 13.04 1.65 4.80
CA LEU A 575 12.51 0.49 5.52
C LEU A 575 12.01 0.91 6.91
N TYR A 576 12.19 0.07 7.92
CA TYR A 576 11.69 0.30 9.28
C TYR A 576 12.55 1.32 10.03
N LEU A 577 11.87 2.26 10.69
CA LEU A 577 12.47 3.29 11.52
C LEU A 577 12.12 2.99 12.98
N THR A 578 13.09 2.40 13.70
CA THR A 578 12.94 1.99 15.09
C THR A 578 13.72 2.92 16.01
N PRO A 579 13.28 3.08 17.27
CA PRO A 579 13.97 3.93 18.22
C PRO A 579 15.35 3.39 18.60
N THR A 580 16.27 4.31 18.91
CA THR A 580 17.55 3.95 19.54
C THR A 580 17.31 3.44 20.95
N ASN A 581 16.52 4.17 21.75
CA ASN A 581 16.00 3.73 23.04
C ASN A 581 14.97 4.73 23.60
N VAL A 582 13.72 4.33 23.78
CA VAL A 582 12.70 5.21 24.37
C VAL A 582 12.55 4.98 25.87
N ARG A 583 12.87 6.00 26.68
CA ARG A 583 12.81 6.01 28.15
C ARG A 583 12.07 7.23 28.68
N GLY A 584 11.74 7.29 29.97
CA GLY A 584 11.16 8.49 30.59
C GLY A 584 9.63 8.48 30.64
N GLU A 585 9.01 9.62 30.39
CA GLU A 585 7.55 9.73 30.46
C GLU A 585 6.86 9.07 29.27
N LYS A 586 5.69 8.49 29.54
CA LYS A 586 4.81 7.94 28.52
C LYS A 586 4.08 9.05 27.74
N PRO A 587 3.56 8.74 26.52
CA PRO A 587 2.69 9.66 25.81
C PRO A 587 1.53 10.15 26.70
N PRO A 588 1.17 11.45 26.64
CA PRO A 588 0.11 12.00 27.47
C PRO A 588 -1.30 11.64 26.96
N PHE A 589 -1.40 10.89 25.86
CA PHE A 589 -2.66 10.56 25.18
C PHE A 589 -3.42 9.44 25.91
N PRO A 590 -4.76 9.46 25.89
CA PRO A 590 -5.59 8.47 26.57
C PRO A 590 -5.55 7.10 25.87
N GLY A 591 -5.76 6.04 26.66
CA GLY A 591 -6.06 4.70 26.15
C GLY A 591 -4.92 4.01 25.41
N HIS A 592 -3.67 4.30 25.78
CA HIS A 592 -2.51 3.56 25.28
C HIS A 592 -2.48 2.12 25.84
N SER A 593 -2.02 1.14 25.05
CA SER A 593 -1.86 -0.27 25.45
C SER A 593 -0.67 -0.54 26.36
N LEU A 594 0.28 0.39 26.46
CA LEU A 594 1.45 0.27 27.35
C LEU A 594 1.04 0.08 28.82
N GLU A 595 1.49 -1.00 29.45
CA GLU A 595 1.30 -1.27 30.88
C GLU A 595 2.42 -0.63 31.72
N GLY A 596 2.07 0.16 32.74
CA GLY A 596 3.07 0.81 33.61
C GLY A 596 3.78 2.01 32.97
N ASP A 597 4.90 2.45 33.58
CA ASP A 597 5.73 3.54 33.04
C ASP A 597 6.91 2.95 32.24
N LEU A 598 7.40 3.68 31.21
CA LEU A 598 8.54 3.22 30.39
C LEU A 598 9.76 2.90 31.24
N ASP A 599 9.98 3.67 32.30
CA ASP A 599 11.13 3.52 33.19
C ASP A 599 11.06 2.29 34.11
N ASP A 600 9.91 1.62 34.21
CA ASP A 600 9.75 0.37 34.96
C ASP A 600 10.33 -0.85 34.21
N TYR A 601 10.51 -0.73 32.89
CA TYR A 601 11.09 -1.77 32.05
C TYR A 601 12.62 -1.69 32.01
N PRO A 602 13.33 -2.80 31.68
CA PRO A 602 14.77 -2.78 31.41
C PRO A 602 15.18 -1.72 30.36
N ASP A 603 16.41 -1.22 30.48
CA ASP A 603 16.88 -0.04 29.73
C ASP A 603 16.75 -0.15 28.20
N TYR A 604 16.67 -1.34 27.61
CA TYR A 604 16.65 -1.55 26.16
C TYR A 604 15.30 -2.00 25.61
N THR A 605 14.27 -2.08 26.46
CA THR A 605 12.99 -2.72 26.10
C THR A 605 12.30 -2.07 24.90
N PHE A 606 12.40 -0.75 24.73
CA PHE A 606 11.81 -0.01 23.61
C PHE A 606 12.91 0.49 22.67
N SER A 607 13.64 -0.44 22.06
CA SER A 607 14.80 -0.13 21.20
C SER A 607 14.97 -1.11 20.04
N TYR A 608 15.75 -0.70 19.05
CA TYR A 608 16.31 -1.58 18.01
C TYR A 608 16.96 -2.85 18.60
N LEU A 609 17.67 -2.72 19.72
CA LEU A 609 18.40 -3.84 20.32
C LEU A 609 17.46 -4.89 20.94
N GLN A 610 16.20 -4.55 21.21
CA GLN A 610 15.19 -5.52 21.64
C GLN A 610 14.87 -6.55 20.54
N GLY A 611 15.06 -6.17 19.27
CA GLY A 611 14.90 -7.07 18.13
C GLY A 611 13.49 -7.13 17.56
N GLY A 612 13.09 -8.28 17.02
CA GLY A 612 11.89 -8.42 16.18
C GLY A 612 12.06 -7.97 14.73
N TYR A 613 11.10 -8.30 13.87
CA TYR A 613 11.16 -8.08 12.43
C TYR A 613 11.48 -6.61 12.06
N GLU A 614 10.83 -5.68 12.75
CA GLU A 614 10.93 -4.24 12.54
C GLU A 614 12.36 -3.74 12.76
N ALA A 615 13.02 -4.14 13.85
CA ALA A 615 14.43 -3.81 14.09
C ALA A 615 15.36 -4.48 13.07
N GLN A 616 15.12 -5.76 12.75
CA GLN A 616 15.97 -6.51 11.83
C GLN A 616 16.02 -5.88 10.44
N MET A 617 14.94 -5.21 10.00
CA MET A 617 14.85 -4.61 8.67
C MET A 617 15.38 -3.16 8.61
N GLY A 618 15.74 -2.53 9.72
CA GLY A 618 16.31 -1.18 9.76
C GLY A 618 17.78 -1.14 9.30
N PRO A 619 18.12 -0.48 8.16
CA PRO A 619 19.43 -0.62 7.52
C PRO A 619 20.59 0.06 8.25
N TRP A 620 20.31 0.99 9.17
CA TRP A 620 21.33 1.83 9.83
C TRP A 620 21.54 1.53 11.32
N GLY A 621 20.94 0.45 11.81
CA GLY A 621 21.20 -0.07 13.15
C GLY A 621 20.66 0.80 14.28
N PHE A 622 21.16 0.53 15.49
CA PHE A 622 20.60 1.04 16.74
C PHE A 622 20.83 2.54 17.01
N ARG A 623 21.67 3.25 16.26
CA ARG A 623 21.82 4.72 16.39
C ARG A 623 20.88 5.54 15.51
N PHE A 624 20.12 4.88 14.64
CA PHE A 624 19.37 5.59 13.60
C PHE A 624 18.14 6.34 14.11
N GLY A 625 17.50 5.87 15.18
CA GLY A 625 16.36 6.54 15.81
C GLY A 625 16.71 7.95 16.29
N ASP A 626 17.75 8.09 17.12
CA ASP A 626 18.21 9.40 17.62
C ASP A 626 18.60 10.33 16.47
N TYR A 627 19.27 9.78 15.46
CA TYR A 627 19.64 10.53 14.26
C TYR A 627 18.41 11.15 13.58
N LEU A 628 17.32 10.40 13.41
CA LEU A 628 16.08 10.91 12.81
C LEU A 628 15.36 11.93 13.69
N VAL A 629 15.36 11.72 15.02
CA VAL A 629 14.82 12.69 15.99
C VAL A 629 15.52 14.04 15.84
N GLU A 630 16.85 14.05 15.75
CA GLU A 630 17.60 15.29 15.54
C GLU A 630 17.26 15.97 14.21
N ARG A 631 17.15 15.22 13.10
CA ARG A 631 16.77 15.79 11.79
C ARG A 631 15.37 16.39 11.83
N ALA A 632 14.44 15.78 12.58
CA ALA A 632 13.09 16.30 12.77
C ALA A 632 13.10 17.63 13.56
N VAL A 633 13.86 17.68 14.66
CA VAL A 633 14.04 18.89 15.48
C VAL A 633 14.67 20.01 14.66
N GLU A 634 15.69 19.71 13.86
CA GLU A 634 16.33 20.67 12.95
C GLU A 634 15.34 21.23 11.93
N ALA A 635 14.60 20.35 11.24
CA ALA A 635 13.66 20.77 10.19
C ALA A 635 12.54 21.67 10.73
N VAL A 636 11.99 21.34 11.90
CA VAL A 636 10.97 22.16 12.56
C VAL A 636 11.53 23.50 13.01
N GLY A 637 12.75 23.53 13.56
CA GLY A 637 13.41 24.78 13.94
C GLY A 637 13.63 25.70 12.72
N ILE A 638 14.13 25.15 11.60
CA ILE A 638 14.32 25.90 10.35
C ILE A 638 12.99 26.43 9.81
N MET A 639 11.95 25.57 9.76
CA MET A 639 10.60 25.98 9.34
C MET A 639 10.05 27.16 10.17
N ARG A 640 10.35 27.17 11.47
CA ARG A 640 9.92 28.23 12.40
C ARG A 640 10.76 29.51 12.29
N GLY A 641 11.91 29.45 11.61
CA GLY A 641 12.86 30.55 11.49
C GLY A 641 13.80 30.67 12.68
N GLU A 642 13.97 29.60 13.45
CA GLU A 642 14.92 29.53 14.58
C GLU A 642 16.36 29.40 14.06
N GLU A 643 17.33 29.82 14.87
CA GLU A 643 18.75 29.64 14.55
C GLU A 643 19.17 28.19 14.82
N VAL A 644 19.19 27.38 13.76
CA VAL A 644 19.55 25.96 13.80
C VAL A 644 20.88 25.73 13.09
N SER A 645 21.79 24.98 13.73
CA SER A 645 22.99 24.46 13.07
C SER A 645 22.67 23.11 12.45
N VAL A 646 22.69 23.01 11.11
CA VAL A 646 22.53 21.74 10.42
C VAL A 646 23.76 20.86 10.69
N ALA A 647 23.56 19.69 11.29
CA ALA A 647 24.67 18.85 11.76
C ALA A 647 25.37 18.06 10.64
N VAL A 648 24.66 17.79 9.54
CA VAL A 648 25.13 16.91 8.45
C VAL A 648 25.03 17.60 7.08
N PRO A 649 25.82 17.17 6.08
CA PRO A 649 25.69 17.66 4.71
C PRO A 649 24.25 17.58 4.19
N THR A 650 23.82 18.64 3.48
CA THR A 650 22.53 18.67 2.78
C THR A 650 22.75 18.23 1.33
N PRO A 651 22.32 17.02 0.94
CA PRO A 651 22.47 16.54 -0.43
C PRO A 651 21.52 17.26 -1.40
N LEU A 652 21.86 17.19 -2.69
CA LEU A 652 20.95 17.47 -3.80
C LEU A 652 19.80 16.46 -3.80
N PRO A 653 18.66 16.78 -4.44
CA PRO A 653 17.55 15.85 -4.55
C PRO A 653 17.97 14.56 -5.25
N ASP A 654 17.24 13.48 -4.96
CA ASP A 654 17.52 12.18 -5.56
C ASP A 654 17.11 12.16 -7.03
N GLU A 655 18.08 11.94 -7.90
CA GLU A 655 17.90 11.78 -9.34
C GLU A 655 18.68 10.54 -9.76
N PHE A 656 18.24 9.81 -10.78
CA PHE A 656 18.91 8.62 -11.31
C PHE A 656 18.96 8.68 -12.83
N LYS A 657 19.89 7.93 -13.43
CA LYS A 657 19.96 7.82 -14.89
C LYS A 657 18.89 6.87 -15.40
N PRO A 658 18.14 7.23 -16.46
CA PRO A 658 17.25 6.28 -17.11
C PRO A 658 18.00 5.03 -17.57
N THR A 659 17.44 3.86 -17.28
CA THR A 659 18.08 2.56 -17.54
C THR A 659 18.10 2.17 -19.02
N GLY A 660 17.32 2.85 -19.87
CA GLY A 660 17.21 2.55 -21.31
C GLY A 660 16.57 1.19 -21.62
N GLN A 661 15.89 0.58 -20.64
CA GLN A 661 15.10 -0.64 -20.85
C GLN A 661 14.03 -0.40 -21.93
N PRO A 662 13.78 -1.37 -22.84
CA PRO A 662 12.70 -1.23 -23.80
C PRO A 662 11.34 -1.24 -23.11
N ASP A 663 10.39 -0.49 -23.67
CA ASP A 663 9.00 -0.53 -23.24
C ASP A 663 8.41 -1.95 -23.34
N PHE A 664 7.46 -2.26 -22.45
CA PHE A 664 6.74 -3.51 -22.49
C PHE A 664 5.95 -3.65 -23.81
N PRO A 665 5.96 -4.83 -24.43
CA PRO A 665 5.17 -5.07 -25.63
C PRO A 665 3.67 -5.10 -25.29
N ILE A 666 2.87 -4.59 -26.22
CA ILE A 666 1.41 -4.67 -26.20
C ILE A 666 0.97 -5.50 -27.40
N ASP A 667 0.21 -6.57 -27.15
CA ASP A 667 -0.25 -7.43 -28.24
C ASP A 667 -1.51 -6.86 -28.91
N PRO A 668 -1.60 -6.92 -30.25
CA PRO A 668 -2.81 -6.54 -30.95
C PRO A 668 -3.94 -7.53 -30.70
N SER A 669 -5.18 -7.06 -30.79
CA SER A 669 -6.37 -7.90 -30.65
C SER A 669 -7.25 -7.79 -31.89
N ASP A 670 -8.01 -8.85 -32.22
CA ASP A 670 -8.88 -8.87 -33.40
C ASP A 670 -10.05 -7.87 -33.22
N PRO A 671 -10.17 -6.83 -34.07
CA PRO A 671 -11.27 -5.88 -34.01
C PRO A 671 -12.67 -6.50 -34.12
N GLN A 672 -12.79 -7.72 -34.66
CA GLN A 672 -14.07 -8.42 -34.79
C GLN A 672 -14.45 -9.23 -33.54
N ASP A 673 -13.48 -9.54 -32.68
CA ASP A 673 -13.68 -10.36 -31.49
C ASP A 673 -13.78 -9.51 -30.21
N VAL A 674 -12.97 -8.44 -30.12
CA VAL A 674 -12.95 -7.51 -28.98
C VAL A 674 -14.34 -6.93 -28.70
N GLY A 675 -14.74 -6.95 -27.43
CA GLY A 675 -16.05 -6.52 -26.95
C GLY A 675 -17.11 -7.64 -26.95
N THR A 676 -16.84 -8.82 -27.47
CA THR A 676 -17.81 -9.93 -27.49
C THR A 676 -18.08 -10.47 -26.09
N ILE A 677 -19.34 -10.45 -25.65
CA ILE A 677 -19.75 -11.04 -24.37
C ILE A 677 -19.78 -12.57 -24.49
N LEU A 678 -19.03 -13.25 -23.63
CA LEU A 678 -18.89 -14.71 -23.62
C LEU A 678 -19.88 -15.34 -22.63
N ASN A 679 -19.95 -14.81 -21.41
CA ASN A 679 -20.90 -15.22 -20.38
C ASN A 679 -21.84 -14.05 -20.07
N GLN A 680 -23.09 -14.18 -20.52
CA GLN A 680 -24.16 -13.25 -20.23
C GLN A 680 -24.69 -13.42 -18.79
N PRO A 681 -25.21 -12.35 -18.15
CA PRO A 681 -25.96 -12.52 -16.91
C PRO A 681 -27.22 -13.37 -17.16
N PRO A 682 -27.71 -14.12 -16.15
CA PRO A 682 -29.02 -14.79 -16.23
C PRO A 682 -30.14 -13.77 -16.49
N THR A 683 -31.24 -14.17 -17.12
CA THR A 683 -32.38 -13.25 -17.38
C THR A 683 -33.05 -12.73 -16.11
N GLN A 684 -32.89 -13.45 -14.99
CA GLN A 684 -33.36 -13.07 -13.68
C GLN A 684 -32.26 -13.37 -12.66
N VAL A 685 -31.97 -12.41 -11.80
CA VAL A 685 -30.98 -12.51 -10.73
C VAL A 685 -31.70 -12.21 -9.42
N GLU A 686 -31.54 -13.08 -8.42
CA GLU A 686 -32.05 -12.79 -7.08
C GLU A 686 -31.07 -11.89 -6.32
N ARG A 687 -31.55 -11.09 -5.37
CA ARG A 687 -30.66 -10.40 -4.42
C ARG A 687 -29.69 -11.38 -3.76
N ARG A 688 -28.44 -10.98 -3.59
CA ARG A 688 -27.32 -11.81 -3.08
C ARG A 688 -26.95 -13.01 -3.96
N GLN A 689 -27.59 -13.20 -5.09
CA GLN A 689 -27.07 -14.12 -6.10
C GLN A 689 -25.88 -13.45 -6.77
N ALA A 690 -24.70 -14.01 -6.51
CA ALA A 690 -23.50 -13.61 -7.24
C ALA A 690 -23.59 -14.08 -8.70
N ILE A 691 -23.00 -13.30 -9.61
CA ILE A 691 -22.88 -13.63 -11.02
C ILE A 691 -21.46 -13.31 -11.52
N ASP A 692 -21.06 -14.01 -12.58
CA ASP A 692 -19.77 -13.83 -13.26
C ASP A 692 -20.03 -13.54 -14.73
N ILE A 693 -19.65 -12.35 -15.18
CA ILE A 693 -19.72 -11.95 -16.59
C ILE A 693 -18.32 -12.00 -17.20
N THR A 694 -18.21 -12.43 -18.45
CA THR A 694 -16.93 -12.46 -19.15
C THR A 694 -17.06 -12.00 -20.60
N TRP A 695 -16.00 -11.41 -21.14
CA TRP A 695 -15.96 -10.88 -22.50
C TRP A 695 -14.55 -10.97 -23.09
N ARG A 696 -14.46 -10.81 -24.40
CA ARG A 696 -13.21 -10.61 -25.13
C ARG A 696 -12.75 -9.17 -24.99
N GLY A 697 -11.54 -8.94 -24.50
CA GLY A 697 -10.96 -7.60 -24.39
C GLY A 697 -9.62 -7.50 -25.10
N GLY A 698 -8.95 -6.37 -24.88
CA GLY A 698 -7.59 -6.14 -25.31
C GLY A 698 -6.55 -6.70 -24.34
N ASP A 699 -5.31 -6.60 -24.78
CA ASP A 699 -4.12 -6.80 -23.95
C ASP A 699 -4.14 -5.88 -22.71
N PRO A 700 -3.69 -6.32 -21.52
CA PRO A 700 -3.66 -5.46 -20.34
C PRO A 700 -2.94 -4.12 -20.49
N GLY A 701 -1.93 -4.04 -21.36
CA GLY A 701 -1.26 -2.77 -21.69
C GLY A 701 -2.11 -1.85 -22.56
N ALA A 702 -2.94 -2.41 -23.45
CA ALA A 702 -3.90 -1.64 -24.23
C ALA A 702 -5.09 -1.19 -23.37
N GLU A 703 -5.55 -2.04 -22.44
CA GLU A 703 -6.73 -1.84 -21.59
C GLU A 703 -6.52 -0.84 -20.44
N MET A 704 -5.28 -0.39 -20.21
CA MET A 704 -4.97 0.67 -19.25
C MET A 704 -5.88 1.90 -19.40
N PRO A 705 -6.18 2.69 -18.36
CA PRO A 705 -5.67 2.57 -17.00
C PRO A 705 -6.32 1.42 -16.23
N GLN A 706 -5.47 0.49 -15.76
CA GLN A 706 -5.83 -0.70 -14.98
C GLN A 706 -6.68 -1.69 -15.80
N ALA A 707 -7.86 -2.09 -15.31
CA ALA A 707 -8.78 -2.97 -16.03
C ALA A 707 -9.82 -2.19 -16.89
N PRO A 708 -10.50 -2.84 -17.85
CA PRO A 708 -11.63 -2.26 -18.56
C PRO A 708 -12.71 -1.81 -17.57
N ARG A 709 -13.40 -0.71 -17.87
CA ARG A 709 -14.42 -0.15 -16.97
C ARG A 709 -15.75 -0.86 -17.17
N ILE A 710 -16.39 -1.25 -16.07
CA ILE A 710 -17.65 -2.00 -16.07
C ILE A 710 -18.65 -1.23 -15.23
N ILE A 711 -19.74 -0.80 -15.83
CA ILE A 711 -20.72 0.10 -15.22
C ILE A 711 -22.06 -0.65 -15.13
N LEU A 712 -22.68 -0.64 -13.95
CA LEU A 712 -24.04 -1.12 -13.79
C LEU A 712 -25.01 -0.02 -14.24
N GLU A 713 -25.90 -0.34 -15.18
CA GLU A 713 -26.94 0.56 -15.65
C GLU A 713 -28.32 0.00 -15.30
N ARG A 714 -29.24 0.89 -14.95
CA ARG A 714 -30.65 0.58 -14.65
C ARG A 714 -31.55 1.24 -15.68
N ALA A 715 -32.60 0.53 -16.10
CA ALA A 715 -33.66 1.10 -16.93
C ALA A 715 -34.57 2.03 -16.11
N ASP A 716 -34.94 3.16 -16.69
CA ASP A 716 -36.00 4.03 -16.19
C ASP A 716 -37.39 3.55 -16.66
N GLU A 717 -38.43 4.30 -16.29
CA GLU A 717 -39.82 4.01 -16.69
C GLU A 717 -40.07 4.04 -18.22
N ASN A 718 -39.11 4.56 -19.01
CA ASN A 718 -39.16 4.65 -20.47
C ASN A 718 -38.20 3.67 -21.17
N ASP A 719 -37.69 2.66 -20.45
CA ASP A 719 -36.67 1.70 -20.91
C ASP A 719 -35.32 2.35 -21.29
N ALA A 720 -35.04 3.58 -20.81
CA ALA A 720 -33.76 4.22 -21.00
C ALA A 720 -32.78 3.84 -19.88
N PHE A 721 -31.58 3.40 -20.25
CA PHE A 721 -30.57 2.98 -19.28
C PHE A 721 -29.69 4.15 -18.83
N ALA A 722 -29.52 4.27 -17.51
CA ALA A 722 -28.60 5.22 -16.89
C ALA A 722 -27.69 4.51 -15.87
N PRO A 723 -26.45 4.99 -15.66
CA PRO A 723 -25.59 4.46 -14.61
C PRO A 723 -26.26 4.52 -13.24
N VAL A 724 -26.14 3.44 -12.47
CA VAL A 724 -26.52 3.43 -11.05
C VAL A 724 -25.52 4.30 -10.28
N ILE A 725 -26.01 5.02 -9.28
CA ILE A 725 -25.20 5.90 -8.43
C ILE A 725 -25.18 5.30 -7.02
N ARG A 726 -23.98 5.14 -6.45
CA ARG A 726 -23.79 4.63 -5.09
C ARG A 726 -24.22 5.66 -4.04
N PRO A 727 -24.41 5.26 -2.78
CA PRO A 727 -24.66 6.23 -1.70
C PRO A 727 -23.51 7.24 -1.51
N SER A 728 -22.27 6.87 -1.85
CA SER A 728 -21.13 7.81 -1.93
C SER A 728 -21.24 8.85 -3.04
N ARG A 729 -22.24 8.74 -3.91
CA ARG A 729 -22.42 9.51 -5.17
C ARG A 729 -21.40 9.23 -6.25
N ALA A 730 -20.54 8.22 -6.06
CA ALA A 730 -19.75 7.65 -7.13
C ALA A 730 -20.64 6.85 -8.11
N VAL A 731 -20.20 6.74 -9.36
CA VAL A 731 -20.81 5.82 -10.33
C VAL A 731 -20.64 4.39 -9.83
N TYR A 732 -21.68 3.58 -9.98
CA TYR A 732 -21.62 2.15 -9.68
C TYR A 732 -20.84 1.42 -10.78
N ASP A 733 -19.52 1.34 -10.61
CA ASP A 733 -18.61 0.67 -11.52
C ASP A 733 -17.48 -0.07 -10.80
N ASN A 734 -16.65 -0.80 -11.55
CA ASN A 734 -15.50 -1.55 -11.02
C ASN A 734 -14.32 -0.69 -10.55
N ARG A 735 -14.52 0.63 -10.41
CA ARG A 735 -13.60 1.49 -9.68
C ARG A 735 -13.98 1.63 -8.21
N GLU A 736 -15.20 1.24 -7.86
CA GLU A 736 -15.69 1.09 -6.49
C GLU A 736 -15.55 -0.37 -6.03
N PRO A 737 -15.52 -0.67 -4.71
CA PRO A 737 -15.32 -2.02 -4.16
C PRO A 737 -16.58 -2.89 -4.28
N VAL A 738 -17.20 -2.91 -5.46
CA VAL A 738 -18.47 -3.60 -5.74
C VAL A 738 -18.36 -4.60 -6.90
N PHE A 739 -17.19 -4.65 -7.55
CA PHE A 739 -16.83 -5.65 -8.54
C PHE A 739 -15.45 -6.21 -8.25
N MET A 740 -15.20 -7.46 -8.61
CA MET A 740 -13.84 -7.97 -8.76
C MET A 740 -13.57 -8.26 -10.22
N THR A 741 -12.67 -7.49 -10.83
CA THR A 741 -12.32 -7.62 -12.24
C THR A 741 -11.02 -8.39 -12.40
N ARG A 742 -10.94 -9.29 -13.38
CA ARG A 742 -9.78 -10.14 -13.60
C ARG A 742 -9.48 -10.36 -15.07
N VAL A 743 -8.19 -10.55 -15.36
CA VAL A 743 -7.73 -11.00 -16.67
C VAL A 743 -7.72 -12.54 -16.72
N ARG A 744 -8.11 -13.09 -17.86
CA ARG A 744 -8.13 -14.51 -18.18
C ARG A 744 -7.45 -14.72 -19.54
N ASN A 745 -6.94 -15.94 -19.75
CA ASN A 745 -6.49 -16.36 -21.08
C ASN A 745 -7.53 -17.33 -21.63
N GLY A 746 -8.10 -17.00 -22.78
CA GLY A 746 -8.95 -17.93 -23.51
C GLY A 746 -8.16 -19.15 -23.98
N ASP A 747 -8.84 -20.28 -24.20
CA ASP A 747 -8.22 -21.50 -24.72
C ASP A 747 -7.57 -21.31 -26.11
N ASP A 748 -7.96 -20.26 -26.83
CA ASP A 748 -7.44 -19.83 -28.13
C ASP A 748 -6.32 -18.78 -28.05
N GLY A 749 -5.91 -18.40 -26.84
CA GLY A 749 -4.85 -17.42 -26.59
C GLY A 749 -5.28 -15.96 -26.71
N ALA A 750 -6.56 -15.67 -26.98
CA ALA A 750 -7.08 -14.31 -26.94
C ALA A 750 -7.29 -13.82 -25.50
N TRP A 751 -7.21 -12.50 -25.32
CA TRP A 751 -7.42 -11.87 -24.02
C TRP A 751 -8.89 -11.92 -23.63
N GLU A 752 -9.16 -12.60 -22.52
CA GLU A 752 -10.48 -12.63 -21.89
C GLU A 752 -10.44 -11.80 -20.61
N TRP A 753 -11.55 -11.15 -20.31
CA TRP A 753 -11.75 -10.44 -19.06
C TRP A 753 -13.01 -10.93 -18.38
N GLY A 754 -13.02 -10.86 -17.06
CA GLY A 754 -14.16 -11.26 -16.24
C GLY A 754 -14.42 -10.32 -15.10
N ALA A 755 -15.68 -10.22 -14.69
CA ALA A 755 -16.07 -9.51 -13.49
C ALA A 755 -17.11 -10.28 -12.68
N TYR A 756 -16.79 -10.41 -11.40
CA TYR A 756 -17.70 -10.91 -10.40
C TYR A 756 -18.52 -9.75 -9.83
N TRP A 757 -19.83 -9.94 -9.70
CA TRP A 757 -20.76 -9.00 -9.08
C TRP A 757 -21.68 -9.71 -8.09
N GLU A 758 -21.86 -9.10 -6.92
CA GLU A 758 -22.74 -9.55 -5.84
C GLU A 758 -23.27 -8.30 -5.12
N GLU A 759 -24.55 -8.29 -4.74
CA GLU A 759 -25.17 -7.21 -3.96
C GLU A 759 -26.02 -7.71 -2.80
N THR A 760 -26.32 -6.81 -1.86
CA THR A 760 -26.95 -7.09 -0.57
C THR A 760 -28.47 -7.34 -0.65
N HIS A 761 -29.07 -7.70 0.48
CA HIS A 761 -30.48 -8.10 0.60
C HIS A 761 -31.49 -6.97 0.37
N ASP A 762 -31.04 -5.72 0.37
CA ASP A 762 -31.84 -4.49 0.27
C ASP A 762 -31.67 -3.77 -1.09
N PHE A 763 -30.76 -4.24 -1.95
CA PHE A 763 -30.50 -3.58 -3.24
C PHE A 763 -31.77 -3.45 -4.10
N GLU A 764 -31.93 -2.34 -4.82
CA GLU A 764 -33.21 -1.99 -5.42
C GLU A 764 -33.57 -2.92 -6.61
N PRO A 765 -34.76 -3.56 -6.64
CA PRO A 765 -35.19 -4.39 -7.78
C PRO A 765 -35.38 -3.58 -9.07
N GLY A 766 -35.32 -4.27 -10.21
CA GLY A 766 -35.63 -3.70 -11.51
C GLY A 766 -34.79 -4.29 -12.64
N THR A 767 -34.87 -3.67 -13.81
CA THR A 767 -34.15 -4.13 -15.00
C THR A 767 -32.78 -3.47 -15.10
N TYR A 768 -31.74 -4.30 -15.19
CA TYR A 768 -30.34 -3.88 -15.22
C TYR A 768 -29.60 -4.45 -16.43
N ARG A 769 -28.44 -3.86 -16.75
CA ARG A 769 -27.42 -4.42 -17.64
C ARG A 769 -26.03 -3.92 -17.24
N PHE A 770 -24.98 -4.57 -17.72
CA PHE A 770 -23.62 -4.07 -17.61
C PHE A 770 -23.17 -3.41 -18.91
N ARG A 771 -22.57 -2.23 -18.82
CA ARG A 771 -21.86 -1.57 -19.92
C ARG A 771 -20.36 -1.68 -19.68
N ILE A 772 -19.65 -2.13 -20.69
CA ILE A 772 -18.21 -2.37 -20.66
C ILE A 772 -17.54 -1.36 -21.60
N GLU A 773 -16.48 -0.71 -21.12
CA GLU A 773 -15.65 0.21 -21.87
C GLU A 773 -14.19 -0.23 -21.74
N GLY A 774 -13.54 -0.47 -22.87
CA GLY A 774 -12.15 -0.91 -22.90
C GLY A 774 -11.43 -0.41 -24.13
N HIS A 775 -10.21 -0.87 -24.30
CA HIS A 775 -9.34 -0.52 -25.40
C HIS A 775 -8.52 -1.73 -25.86
N TYR A 776 -8.15 -1.72 -27.13
CA TYR A 776 -7.29 -2.73 -27.72
C TYR A 776 -6.28 -2.09 -28.66
N LEU A 777 -5.20 -2.79 -28.97
CA LEU A 777 -4.24 -2.35 -29.97
C LEU A 777 -4.66 -2.88 -31.35
N HIS A 778 -4.87 -1.99 -32.33
CA HIS A 778 -5.31 -2.40 -33.66
C HIS A 778 -4.16 -3.06 -34.45
N PRO A 779 -4.34 -4.26 -35.03
CA PRO A 779 -3.25 -5.04 -35.65
C PRO A 779 -2.60 -4.34 -36.84
N ASP A 780 -3.39 -3.65 -37.68
CA ASP A 780 -2.86 -3.02 -38.89
C ASP A 780 -2.24 -1.63 -38.67
N THR A 781 -2.71 -0.87 -37.66
CA THR A 781 -2.30 0.53 -37.45
C THR A 781 -1.39 0.71 -36.24
N GLY A 782 -1.40 -0.23 -35.28
CA GLY A 782 -0.72 -0.07 -33.99
C GLY A 782 -1.36 1.01 -33.10
N GLU A 783 -2.59 1.45 -33.40
CA GLU A 783 -3.27 2.47 -32.62
C GLU A 783 -4.08 1.84 -31.47
N ARG A 784 -3.99 2.44 -30.28
CA ARG A 784 -4.84 2.08 -29.13
C ARG A 784 -6.26 2.60 -29.38
N THR A 785 -7.17 1.68 -29.66
CA THR A 785 -8.54 1.95 -30.12
C THR A 785 -9.55 1.59 -29.04
N PRO A 786 -10.52 2.46 -28.69
CA PRO A 786 -11.57 2.14 -27.73
C PRO A 786 -12.62 1.19 -28.30
N TYR A 787 -13.24 0.40 -27.43
CA TYR A 787 -14.46 -0.36 -27.71
C TYR A 787 -15.48 -0.21 -26.58
N SER A 788 -16.75 -0.45 -26.88
CA SER A 788 -17.80 -0.53 -25.88
C SER A 788 -18.82 -1.61 -26.21
N SER A 789 -19.28 -2.29 -25.17
CA SER A 789 -20.23 -3.40 -25.25
C SER A 789 -21.24 -3.32 -24.13
N THR A 790 -22.39 -3.96 -24.33
CA THR A 790 -23.42 -4.13 -23.29
C THR A 790 -23.82 -5.58 -23.20
N THR A 791 -24.03 -6.07 -21.98
CA THR A 791 -24.64 -7.39 -21.76
C THR A 791 -26.11 -7.40 -22.17
N ASP A 792 -26.69 -8.59 -22.22
CA ASP A 792 -28.14 -8.74 -22.18
C ASP A 792 -28.68 -8.15 -20.87
N THR A 793 -29.95 -7.72 -20.90
CA THR A 793 -30.65 -7.20 -19.72
C THR A 793 -31.06 -8.34 -18.80
N PHE A 794 -31.05 -8.07 -17.49
CA PHE A 794 -31.55 -8.99 -16.48
C PHE A 794 -32.47 -8.28 -15.50
N GLU A 795 -33.43 -9.01 -14.96
CA GLU A 795 -34.31 -8.51 -13.89
C GLU A 795 -33.73 -8.91 -12.53
N LEU A 796 -33.39 -7.91 -11.70
CA LEU A 796 -33.06 -8.14 -10.30
C LEU A 796 -34.35 -8.22 -9.49
N VAL A 797 -34.57 -9.35 -8.82
CA VAL A 797 -35.79 -9.62 -8.04
C VAL A 797 -35.47 -9.92 -6.57
N PRO A 798 -36.45 -9.76 -5.65
CA PRO A 798 -36.29 -10.23 -4.28
C PRO A 798 -35.89 -11.70 -4.22
N SER A 799 -35.03 -12.05 -3.26
CA SER A 799 -34.56 -13.41 -3.10
C SER A 799 -35.66 -14.32 -2.56
N THR A 800 -35.66 -15.59 -2.98
CA THR A 800 -36.53 -16.64 -2.44
C THR A 800 -35.80 -17.58 -1.48
N ALA A 801 -34.58 -17.19 -1.08
CA ALA A 801 -33.65 -18.03 -0.35
C ALA A 801 -33.69 -17.84 1.17
N LEU A 802 -34.63 -17.09 1.77
CA LEU A 802 -34.67 -16.97 3.23
C LEU A 802 -34.79 -18.35 3.89
N ASN A 803 -34.01 -18.57 4.95
CA ASN A 803 -33.97 -19.81 5.67
C ASN A 803 -34.89 -19.75 6.90
N ILE A 804 -35.71 -20.79 7.03
CA ILE A 804 -36.37 -21.15 8.29
C ILE A 804 -35.75 -22.48 8.71
N ASP A 805 -35.01 -22.50 9.82
CA ASP A 805 -34.34 -23.69 10.31
C ASP A 805 -34.32 -23.75 11.84
N GLN A 806 -33.52 -24.66 12.42
CA GLN A 806 -33.44 -24.91 13.87
C GLN A 806 -34.81 -25.00 14.55
N VAL A 807 -35.75 -25.70 13.92
CA VAL A 807 -37.10 -25.87 14.46
C VAL A 807 -37.04 -26.64 15.77
N GLN A 808 -37.52 -26.01 16.84
CA GLN A 808 -37.62 -26.60 18.17
C GLN A 808 -39.05 -26.52 18.69
N MET A 809 -39.62 -27.66 19.09
CA MET A 809 -40.89 -27.68 19.80
C MET A 809 -40.63 -27.40 21.29
N LEU A 810 -41.24 -26.34 21.82
CA LEU A 810 -41.14 -26.00 23.25
C LEU A 810 -42.21 -26.72 24.06
N ASP A 811 -43.42 -26.83 23.51
CA ASP A 811 -44.53 -27.62 24.04
C ASP A 811 -45.52 -27.97 22.91
N GLY A 812 -46.65 -28.61 23.22
CA GLY A 812 -47.67 -28.98 22.22
C GLY A 812 -48.38 -27.80 21.55
N THR A 813 -48.14 -26.57 22.01
CA THR A 813 -48.74 -25.32 21.50
C THR A 813 -47.73 -24.31 20.98
N THR A 814 -46.44 -24.45 21.29
CA THR A 814 -45.43 -23.45 20.99
C THR A 814 -44.23 -24.08 20.30
N MET A 815 -43.85 -23.51 19.16
CA MET A 815 -42.69 -23.88 18.37
C MET A 815 -41.80 -22.65 18.19
N GLU A 816 -40.49 -22.84 18.28
CA GLU A 816 -39.50 -21.83 17.95
C GLU A 816 -38.79 -22.22 16.65
N VAL A 817 -38.53 -21.23 15.80
CA VAL A 817 -37.74 -21.39 14.57
C VAL A 817 -36.71 -20.27 14.47
N ARG A 818 -35.57 -20.55 13.86
CA ARG A 818 -34.60 -19.51 13.48
C ARG A 818 -34.94 -19.01 12.08
N LEU A 819 -34.93 -17.69 11.92
CA LEU A 819 -35.09 -17.01 10.65
C LEU A 819 -33.75 -16.40 10.27
N SER A 820 -33.29 -16.63 9.04
CA SER A 820 -32.04 -16.02 8.57
C SER A 820 -32.02 -15.85 7.06
N TYR A 821 -31.21 -14.94 6.56
CA TYR A 821 -30.70 -15.07 5.22
C TYR A 821 -29.60 -16.15 5.20
N PRO A 822 -29.57 -17.04 4.20
CA PRO A 822 -28.52 -18.05 4.08
C PRO A 822 -27.15 -17.39 4.02
N SER A 823 -26.16 -18.09 4.55
CA SER A 823 -24.76 -17.79 4.25
C SER A 823 -24.58 -17.71 2.74
N ALA A 824 -23.86 -16.70 2.26
CA ALA A 824 -23.61 -16.57 0.83
C ALA A 824 -22.92 -17.84 0.29
N ASP A 825 -23.52 -18.45 -0.74
CA ASP A 825 -23.00 -19.66 -1.36
C ASP A 825 -21.70 -19.36 -2.12
N ARG A 826 -20.83 -20.38 -2.21
CA ARG A 826 -19.63 -20.30 -3.04
C ARG A 826 -20.06 -20.33 -4.51
N LEU A 827 -20.00 -19.18 -5.18
CA LEU A 827 -20.03 -19.19 -6.64
C LEU A 827 -18.77 -19.91 -7.15
N LEU A 828 -18.95 -20.89 -8.03
CA LEU A 828 -17.88 -21.45 -8.84
C LEU A 828 -17.87 -20.68 -10.16
N THR A 829 -16.82 -19.93 -10.41
CA THR A 829 -16.63 -19.25 -11.71
C THR A 829 -16.55 -20.30 -12.82
N ASN A 830 -17.37 -20.15 -13.87
CA ASN A 830 -17.23 -20.96 -15.08
C ASN A 830 -16.00 -20.46 -15.85
N GLY A 831 -15.01 -21.33 -16.04
CA GLY A 831 -13.77 -20.95 -16.70
C GLY A 831 -13.00 -22.17 -17.20
N PRO A 832 -11.93 -21.94 -17.98
CA PRO A 832 -11.01 -23.02 -18.35
C PRO A 832 -10.50 -23.72 -17.08
N THR A 833 -10.20 -25.01 -17.20
CA THR A 833 -9.87 -25.90 -16.05
C THR A 833 -8.72 -25.38 -15.17
N ASN A 834 -7.92 -24.42 -15.66
CA ASN A 834 -6.78 -23.81 -14.98
C ASN A 834 -6.91 -22.28 -14.82
N ASP A 835 -8.12 -21.73 -14.65
CA ASP A 835 -8.31 -20.31 -14.33
C ASP A 835 -7.70 -19.99 -12.94
N ILE A 836 -6.43 -19.59 -12.94
CA ILE A 836 -5.67 -19.19 -11.73
C ILE A 836 -6.17 -17.88 -11.13
N ALA A 837 -7.03 -17.15 -11.83
CA ALA A 837 -7.70 -15.95 -11.33
C ALA A 837 -9.10 -16.26 -10.78
N ALA A 838 -9.54 -17.52 -10.79
CA ALA A 838 -10.87 -17.92 -10.34
C ALA A 838 -11.20 -17.42 -8.92
N LEU A 839 -12.37 -16.83 -8.79
CA LEU A 839 -12.90 -16.29 -7.55
C LEU A 839 -13.83 -17.28 -6.88
N GLN A 840 -13.83 -17.33 -5.55
CA GLN A 840 -14.66 -18.25 -4.77
C GLN A 840 -15.21 -17.57 -3.52
N GLY A 841 -16.50 -17.77 -3.25
CA GLY A 841 -17.15 -17.26 -2.04
C GLY A 841 -17.90 -15.95 -2.30
N SER A 842 -18.11 -15.21 -1.21
CA SER A 842 -18.76 -13.91 -1.17
C SER A 842 -17.76 -12.83 -0.83
N TYR A 843 -17.92 -11.67 -1.46
CA TYR A 843 -16.97 -10.57 -1.37
C TYR A 843 -17.55 -9.32 -0.72
N ARG A 844 -18.87 -9.23 -0.64
CA ARG A 844 -19.58 -8.15 0.06
C ARG A 844 -19.80 -8.50 1.52
N MET A 845 -19.66 -7.52 2.42
CA MET A 845 -20.04 -7.70 3.82
C MET A 845 -21.56 -7.62 3.90
N HIS A 846 -22.20 -8.75 4.17
CA HIS A 846 -23.67 -8.80 4.26
C HIS A 846 -24.21 -8.38 5.63
N HIS A 847 -23.37 -8.37 6.67
CA HIS A 847 -23.74 -7.95 8.01
C HIS A 847 -22.49 -7.61 8.85
N PRO A 848 -22.44 -6.48 9.57
CA PRO A 848 -21.22 -6.03 10.26
C PRO A 848 -20.80 -6.90 11.45
N ALA A 849 -21.75 -7.56 12.14
CA ALA A 849 -21.49 -8.38 13.32
C ALA A 849 -21.58 -9.90 13.10
N VAL A 850 -21.75 -10.38 11.87
CA VAL A 850 -21.87 -11.83 11.57
C VAL A 850 -20.71 -12.27 10.71
N ALA A 851 -20.02 -13.33 11.13
CA ALA A 851 -18.85 -13.85 10.43
C ALA A 851 -19.17 -14.32 9.01
N THR A 852 -18.17 -14.27 8.12
CA THR A 852 -18.28 -14.84 6.78
C THR A 852 -18.67 -16.32 6.86
N GLY A 853 -19.73 -16.68 6.12
CA GLY A 853 -20.21 -18.07 6.03
C GLY A 853 -21.23 -18.47 7.10
N LEU A 854 -21.61 -17.57 8.02
CA LEU A 854 -22.73 -17.81 8.93
C LEU A 854 -24.05 -17.25 8.35
N PRO A 855 -25.21 -17.81 8.73
CA PRO A 855 -26.51 -17.23 8.40
C PRO A 855 -26.68 -15.85 9.03
N ILE A 856 -27.22 -14.91 8.27
CA ILE A 856 -27.42 -13.51 8.68
C ILE A 856 -28.82 -13.36 9.29
N PRO A 857 -29.00 -12.69 10.43
CA PRO A 857 -30.32 -12.46 11.02
C PRO A 857 -31.23 -11.63 10.10
N LEU A 858 -32.55 -11.73 10.28
CA LEU A 858 -33.50 -10.83 9.62
C LEU A 858 -33.59 -9.46 10.33
N GLU A 859 -33.07 -9.37 11.54
CA GLU A 859 -33.08 -8.15 12.38
C GLU A 859 -34.47 -7.47 12.42
N GLU A 860 -34.50 -6.14 12.36
CA GLU A 860 -35.73 -5.34 12.29
C GLU A 860 -36.42 -5.38 10.92
N HIS A 861 -35.87 -6.11 9.95
CA HIS A 861 -36.42 -6.22 8.59
C HIS A 861 -37.49 -7.30 8.45
N PHE A 862 -37.86 -8.01 9.53
CA PHE A 862 -38.95 -8.98 9.49
C PHE A 862 -40.30 -8.32 9.12
N ASP A 863 -41.05 -8.93 8.19
CA ASP A 863 -42.42 -8.50 7.85
C ASP A 863 -43.47 -9.56 8.21
N GLN A 864 -43.39 -10.74 7.58
CA GLN A 864 -44.41 -11.77 7.71
C GLN A 864 -43.84 -13.17 7.87
N LEU A 865 -44.49 -13.98 8.73
CA LEU A 865 -44.29 -15.42 8.84
C LEU A 865 -45.66 -16.10 8.92
N SER A 866 -45.88 -17.11 8.10
CA SER A 866 -47.13 -17.85 8.03
C SER A 866 -46.87 -19.33 7.79
N GLY A 867 -47.83 -20.19 8.07
CA GLY A 867 -47.66 -21.60 7.80
C GLY A 867 -48.70 -22.50 8.41
N GLN A 868 -48.49 -23.80 8.22
CA GLN A 868 -49.38 -24.86 8.70
C GLN A 868 -48.57 -26.04 9.26
N VAL A 869 -49.15 -26.70 10.26
CA VAL A 869 -48.64 -27.94 10.86
C VAL A 869 -49.67 -29.05 10.64
N THR A 870 -49.28 -30.12 9.98
CA THR A 870 -50.14 -31.29 9.75
C THR A 870 -49.66 -32.48 10.59
N GLN A 871 -50.56 -33.03 11.40
CA GLN A 871 -50.29 -34.25 12.19
C GLN A 871 -51.49 -35.19 12.10
N ASN A 872 -51.25 -36.46 11.77
CA ASN A 872 -52.30 -37.48 11.60
C ASN A 872 -53.41 -37.05 10.61
N GLY A 873 -53.04 -36.31 9.54
CA GLY A 873 -53.97 -35.78 8.54
C GLY A 873 -54.79 -34.57 9.00
N ASN A 874 -54.55 -34.03 10.20
CA ASN A 874 -55.18 -32.80 10.68
C ASN A 874 -54.21 -31.63 10.54
N THR A 875 -54.57 -30.68 9.68
CA THR A 875 -53.81 -29.45 9.44
C THR A 875 -54.25 -28.33 10.38
N ARG A 876 -53.27 -27.64 10.97
CA ARG A 876 -53.43 -26.57 11.94
C ARG A 876 -52.70 -25.34 11.43
N THR A 877 -53.25 -24.15 11.64
CA THR A 877 -52.56 -22.90 11.30
C THR A 877 -51.62 -22.50 12.43
N VAL A 878 -50.47 -21.92 12.09
CA VAL A 878 -49.60 -21.25 13.06
C VAL A 878 -49.85 -19.75 13.06
N SER A 879 -49.78 -19.13 14.23
CA SER A 879 -49.75 -17.68 14.39
C SER A 879 -48.46 -17.26 15.07
N ILE A 880 -47.86 -16.16 14.63
CA ILE A 880 -46.67 -15.60 15.29
C ILE A 880 -47.05 -15.13 16.69
N ASP A 881 -46.23 -15.49 17.69
CA ASP A 881 -46.31 -14.96 19.05
C ASP A 881 -45.29 -13.83 19.24
N SER A 882 -44.02 -14.08 18.90
CA SER A 882 -42.94 -13.08 18.90
C SER A 882 -41.90 -13.36 17.82
N VAL A 883 -41.15 -12.31 17.45
CA VAL A 883 -39.92 -12.39 16.65
C VAL A 883 -38.90 -11.50 17.34
N GLU A 884 -37.74 -12.06 17.69
CA GLU A 884 -36.70 -11.36 18.44
C GLU A 884 -35.33 -11.69 17.85
N THR A 885 -34.44 -10.70 17.81
CA THR A 885 -33.03 -10.91 17.48
C THR A 885 -32.22 -10.78 18.75
N THR A 886 -31.53 -11.86 19.12
CA THR A 886 -30.72 -11.94 20.35
C THR A 886 -29.30 -12.35 20.04
N LEU A 887 -28.37 -11.94 20.91
CA LEU A 887 -26.97 -12.34 20.84
C LEU A 887 -26.80 -13.77 21.37
N GLU A 888 -26.29 -14.67 20.54
CA GLU A 888 -26.11 -16.09 20.85
C GLU A 888 -24.68 -16.55 20.58
N THR A 889 -24.33 -17.70 21.16
CA THR A 889 -23.10 -18.40 20.80
C THR A 889 -23.35 -19.30 19.58
N VAL A 890 -22.82 -18.92 18.42
CA VAL A 890 -22.97 -19.68 17.16
C VAL A 890 -21.61 -20.21 16.73
N GLU A 891 -21.50 -21.53 16.56
CA GLU A 891 -20.26 -22.21 16.16
C GLU A 891 -19.03 -21.83 17.00
N GLY A 892 -19.22 -21.59 18.30
CA GLY A 892 -18.16 -21.23 19.25
C GLY A 892 -17.80 -19.74 19.29
N ARG A 893 -18.48 -18.89 18.52
CA ARG A 893 -18.36 -17.42 18.57
C ARG A 893 -19.47 -16.86 19.45
N SER A 894 -19.12 -16.06 20.45
CA SER A 894 -20.11 -15.33 21.26
C SER A 894 -20.67 -14.14 20.47
N ASP A 895 -21.78 -13.60 20.97
CA ASP A 895 -22.33 -12.32 20.52
C ASP A 895 -22.69 -12.25 19.04
N VAL A 896 -23.09 -13.39 18.46
CA VAL A 896 -23.61 -13.45 17.09
C VAL A 896 -25.11 -13.15 17.12
N PRO A 897 -25.60 -12.14 16.40
CA PRO A 897 -27.03 -11.84 16.36
C PRO A 897 -27.79 -12.94 15.60
N VAL A 898 -28.84 -13.46 16.22
CA VAL A 898 -29.69 -14.54 15.69
C VAL A 898 -31.16 -14.15 15.83
N THR A 899 -31.90 -14.18 14.73
CA THR A 899 -33.35 -13.92 14.74
C THR A 899 -34.12 -15.22 14.98
N ARG A 900 -34.93 -15.26 16.04
CA ARG A 900 -35.84 -16.36 16.37
C ARG A 900 -37.28 -15.90 16.35
N ALA A 901 -38.17 -16.76 15.88
CA ALA A 901 -39.61 -16.56 15.92
C ALA A 901 -40.28 -17.65 16.74
N GLN A 902 -41.11 -17.25 17.70
CA GLN A 902 -42.01 -18.15 18.41
C GLN A 902 -43.37 -18.16 17.74
N LEU A 903 -43.87 -19.37 17.49
CA LEU A 903 -45.07 -19.67 16.74
C LEU A 903 -46.04 -20.45 17.62
N ARG A 904 -47.27 -19.98 17.70
CA ARG A 904 -48.36 -20.66 18.40
C ARG A 904 -49.16 -21.54 17.46
N ILE A 905 -49.31 -22.81 17.83
CA ILE A 905 -50.05 -23.83 17.12
C ILE A 905 -51.42 -24.01 17.79
N THR A 906 -52.50 -23.82 17.02
CA THR A 906 -53.87 -24.00 17.54
C THR A 906 -54.70 -24.85 16.58
N PRO A 907 -55.34 -25.95 17.05
CA PRO A 907 -55.24 -26.59 18.38
C PRO A 907 -53.89 -27.30 18.63
N PRO A 908 -53.55 -27.68 19.88
CA PRO A 908 -52.27 -28.31 20.22
C PRO A 908 -51.96 -29.59 19.39
N ILE A 909 -50.67 -29.90 19.25
CA ILE A 909 -50.15 -31.16 18.73
C ILE A 909 -49.72 -32.09 19.88
N THR A 910 -49.58 -33.38 19.59
CA THR A 910 -49.09 -34.41 20.53
C THR A 910 -47.78 -35.00 20.03
N ASP A 911 -47.22 -35.97 20.75
CA ASP A 911 -46.03 -36.70 20.28
C ASP A 911 -46.27 -37.39 18.94
N GLY A 912 -45.21 -37.45 18.12
CA GLY A 912 -45.18 -38.10 16.81
C GLY A 912 -44.76 -37.17 15.69
N ASP A 913 -44.82 -37.68 14.46
CA ASP A 913 -44.38 -36.95 13.29
C ASP A 913 -45.36 -35.82 12.91
N VAL A 914 -44.82 -34.64 12.67
CA VAL A 914 -45.55 -33.47 12.15
C VAL A 914 -44.93 -32.99 10.86
N GLU A 915 -45.77 -32.71 9.87
CA GLU A 915 -45.37 -32.04 8.63
C GLU A 915 -45.52 -30.53 8.84
N LEU A 916 -44.44 -29.79 8.59
CA LEU A 916 -44.36 -28.34 8.69
C LEU A 916 -44.32 -27.77 7.28
N ASP A 917 -45.15 -26.76 7.02
CA ASP A 917 -45.10 -25.91 5.84
C ASP A 917 -45.13 -24.45 6.29
N LEU A 918 -43.97 -23.82 6.37
CA LEU A 918 -43.78 -22.46 6.86
C LEU A 918 -43.23 -21.56 5.74
N SER A 919 -43.65 -20.30 5.70
CA SER A 919 -43.17 -19.30 4.75
C SER A 919 -42.90 -17.99 5.45
N VAL A 920 -41.74 -17.38 5.18
CA VAL A 920 -41.27 -16.11 5.73
C VAL A 920 -41.09 -15.09 4.62
N THR A 921 -41.29 -13.81 4.94
CA THR A 921 -41.03 -12.67 4.07
C THR A 921 -40.47 -11.50 4.90
N ASP A 922 -39.49 -10.80 4.36
CA ASP A 922 -38.92 -9.58 4.96
C ASP A 922 -39.55 -8.30 4.38
N ALA A 923 -39.19 -7.15 4.94
CA ALA A 923 -39.69 -5.83 4.56
C ALA A 923 -39.29 -5.42 3.14
N PHE A 924 -38.30 -6.09 2.54
CA PHE A 924 -37.83 -5.87 1.18
C PHE A 924 -38.48 -6.84 0.18
N GLY A 925 -39.39 -7.71 0.63
CA GLY A 925 -40.07 -8.72 -0.17
C GLY A 925 -39.24 -9.98 -0.45
N ASN A 926 -38.05 -10.14 0.16
CA ASN A 926 -37.34 -11.40 0.11
C ASN A 926 -38.13 -12.44 0.89
N SER A 927 -38.18 -13.67 0.41
CA SER A 927 -39.04 -14.73 0.92
C SER A 927 -38.30 -16.05 1.07
N GLY A 928 -38.91 -17.01 1.75
CA GLY A 928 -38.39 -18.36 1.89
C GLY A 928 -39.43 -19.32 2.44
N GLN A 929 -39.26 -20.61 2.18
CA GLN A 929 -40.21 -21.65 2.57
C GLN A 929 -39.49 -22.87 3.16
N LEU A 930 -40.04 -23.39 4.27
CA LEU A 930 -39.62 -24.65 4.87
C LEU A 930 -40.76 -25.66 4.76
N GLN A 931 -40.50 -26.74 4.04
CA GLN A 931 -41.35 -27.94 4.02
C GLN A 931 -40.55 -29.12 4.58
N THR A 932 -40.91 -29.61 5.77
CA THR A 932 -40.18 -30.70 6.44
C THR A 932 -41.07 -31.56 7.33
N THR A 933 -40.60 -32.74 7.70
CA THR A 933 -41.23 -33.60 8.71
C THR A 933 -40.35 -33.66 9.95
N GLN A 934 -40.90 -33.31 11.11
CA GLN A 934 -40.21 -33.33 12.40
C GLN A 934 -40.89 -34.37 13.31
N THR A 935 -40.11 -35.21 13.99
CA THR A 935 -40.64 -36.06 15.06
C THR A 935 -40.67 -35.24 16.35
N VAL A 936 -41.88 -34.97 16.84
CA VAL A 936 -42.08 -34.19 18.07
C VAL A 936 -42.18 -35.14 19.26
N ASP A 937 -41.39 -34.86 20.29
CA ASP A 937 -41.54 -35.45 21.63
C ASP A 937 -41.92 -34.27 22.53
N VAL A 938 -43.21 -34.11 22.84
CA VAL A 938 -43.70 -32.97 23.62
C VAL A 938 -43.23 -33.19 25.07
N PRO A 939 -42.40 -32.29 25.62
CA PRO A 939 -41.80 -32.48 26.94
C PRO A 939 -42.81 -32.52 28.10
#